data_AF-A0A0D0BF32-F1
#
_entry.id   AF-A0A0D0BF32-F1
#
_cell.length_a   1.000
_cell.length_b   1.000
_cell.length_c   1.000
_cell.angle_alpha   90.00
_cell.angle_beta   90.00
_cell.angle_gamma   90.00
#
_symmetry.space_group_name_H-M   'P 1'
#
loop_
_entity.id
_entity.type
_entity.pdbx_description
1 polymer ?
#
loop_
_entity_poly.entity_id
_entity_poly.type
_entity_poly.pdbx_seq_one_letter_code
_entity_poly.pdbx_strand_id
1 'polypeptide(L)'
;MTHTFFTLQQNVYKADHEPITVEDVNENNVSSPALRRLISSAPGASVGVAAAYRADCSLSTLAFATLTRALVIHFFAANKQNPQQQRKNGQEQQPLVSRGRILIQDQILCDTGIKLYGYRIDRIALALFRDFSLRINGAVDVLSVATSNRRSLQAIMNTLGGEVLLQKDNVKTLFAHREGEATSKDVALQAWAACRATTLEDMTLRFAAISRIDTKTMPDIHLSALSKISRDAEILESLKPTKVINNVKADFNSKKGNVNLECTRFSTRIMKSKTQVIHIETLDGDKRSTITGRAGQISGKQAHINVQGVVNASGKVLSVTTVGKEDLTAAESDREDVVLKALQGTITLTEHPFFCSIWAPSLNIPWPPLDAPTASFVYYPTGQLNHSQYTAVERIISQANRDRVLLIQGPPGTGKTTVIAASVNSMINTGPMERTVWLVAQSNVAVKNIAEKLDKVGFRDFKLLVSKDFHYDWHEHLYERLEHCFIRSDYFGGGPVAVSRLLINEHTDKHTRVILCTLSMLSNPRIEEFTRQVPVQTVIFDEASQIEVGDYLPLLHRFQHSLQKMVFIGDDKQLAPFGQDDIGQLRSVFEFPHLRKRAQFLDTQCKLASRLHPLIVSILSSRPHANRHWQLYFPACIQSQVDDRARHH
;
A
#
# COMPACT_ATOMS: atom_id res chain seq x y z
N MET A 1 -10.62 28.23 -18.73
CA MET A 1 -9.33 28.95 -18.80
C MET A 1 -9.12 29.40 -20.22
N THR A 2 -8.67 30.64 -20.40
CA THR A 2 -8.29 31.22 -21.70
C THR A 2 -6.95 30.65 -22.17
N HIS A 3 -6.79 30.48 -23.48
CA HIS A 3 -5.51 30.13 -24.11
C HIS A 3 -4.53 31.29 -23.85
N THR A 4 -3.40 31.01 -23.19
CA THR A 4 -2.41 32.03 -22.84
C THR A 4 -1.01 31.65 -23.27
N PHE A 5 -0.18 32.66 -23.51
CA PHE A 5 1.24 32.50 -23.80
C PHE A 5 2.04 33.29 -22.78
N PHE A 6 3.10 32.69 -22.25
CA PHE A 6 4.04 33.38 -21.38
C PHE A 6 5.44 32.82 -21.53
N THR A 7 6.44 33.62 -21.13
CA THR A 7 7.84 33.21 -21.14
C THR A 7 8.26 32.79 -19.73
N LEU A 8 8.99 31.68 -19.64
CA LEU A 8 9.51 31.13 -18.40
C LEU A 8 11.04 31.11 -18.45
N GLN A 9 11.67 31.68 -17.43
CA GLN A 9 13.11 31.53 -17.20
C GLN A 9 13.33 30.35 -16.26
N GLN A 10 14.24 29.45 -16.63
CA GLN A 10 14.58 28.32 -15.77
C GLN A 10 15.47 28.79 -14.62
N ASN A 11 15.29 28.20 -13.44
CA ASN A 11 16.14 28.42 -12.27
C ASN A 11 16.63 27.11 -11.66
N VAL A 12 16.56 26.02 -12.41
CA VAL A 12 16.88 24.65 -11.97
C VAL A 12 18.38 24.39 -12.09
N TYR A 13 18.97 24.72 -13.23
CA TYR A 13 20.39 24.60 -13.51
C TYR A 13 21.10 25.93 -13.25
N LYS A 14 22.35 25.85 -12.77
CA LYS A 14 23.21 27.03 -12.54
C LYS A 14 23.60 27.73 -13.83
N ALA A 15 23.64 27.00 -14.94
CA ALA A 15 23.95 27.54 -16.25
C ALA A 15 22.77 28.31 -16.85
N ASP A 16 23.06 29.37 -17.60
CA ASP A 16 22.05 30.14 -18.31
C ASP A 16 21.50 29.36 -19.50
N HIS A 17 20.20 29.54 -19.75
CA HIS A 17 19.48 28.86 -20.81
C HIS A 17 18.52 29.82 -21.49
N GLU A 18 18.17 29.51 -22.75
CA GLU A 18 17.20 30.32 -23.48
C GLU A 18 15.84 30.33 -22.77
N PRO A 19 15.09 31.45 -22.86
CA PRO A 19 13.76 31.53 -22.30
C PRO A 19 12.82 30.48 -22.93
N ILE A 20 12.03 29.82 -22.09
CA ILE A 20 11.08 28.80 -22.52
C ILE A 20 9.75 29.50 -22.87
N THR A 21 9.30 29.37 -24.11
CA THR A 21 7.98 29.85 -24.53
C THR A 21 6.92 28.83 -24.12
N VAL A 22 6.02 29.20 -23.21
CA VAL A 22 4.97 28.34 -22.70
C VAL A 22 3.64 28.69 -23.34
N GLU A 23 3.00 27.69 -23.97
CA GLU A 23 1.62 27.73 -24.45
C GLU A 23 0.75 27.01 -23.42
N ASP A 24 -0.14 27.74 -22.74
CA ASP A 24 -1.04 27.20 -21.71
C ASP A 24 -2.47 27.17 -22.25
N VAL A 25 -3.02 25.95 -22.34
CA VAL A 25 -4.28 25.64 -23.02
C VAL A 25 -5.17 24.75 -22.18
N ASN A 26 -6.46 24.85 -22.44
CA ASN A 26 -7.42 23.85 -22.04
C ASN A 26 -7.47 22.69 -23.05
N GLU A 27 -7.80 21.48 -22.60
CA GLU A 27 -7.91 20.30 -23.47
C GLU A 27 -8.80 20.50 -24.71
N ASN A 28 -9.88 21.29 -24.63
CA ASN A 28 -10.76 21.55 -25.77
C ASN A 28 -10.15 22.49 -26.83
N ASN A 29 -9.12 23.26 -26.44
CA ASN A 29 -8.44 24.22 -27.30
C ASN A 29 -7.13 23.65 -27.88
N VAL A 30 -6.82 22.38 -27.62
CA VAL A 30 -5.65 21.71 -28.18
C VAL A 30 -5.84 21.56 -29.69
N SER A 31 -4.83 21.97 -30.45
CA SER A 31 -4.85 21.97 -31.91
C SER A 31 -3.56 21.40 -32.49
N SER A 32 -3.63 20.73 -33.65
CA SER A 32 -2.44 20.17 -34.32
C SER A 32 -1.34 21.21 -34.61
N PRO A 33 -1.63 22.49 -34.93
CA PRO A 33 -0.59 23.50 -35.05
C PRO A 33 0.18 23.75 -33.74
N ALA A 34 -0.49 23.75 -32.59
CA ALA A 34 0.16 23.91 -31.28
C ALA A 34 1.08 22.72 -30.97
N LEU A 35 0.59 21.50 -31.19
CA LEU A 35 1.38 20.27 -30.99
C LEU A 35 2.60 20.24 -31.93
N ARG A 36 2.42 20.56 -33.21
CA ARG A 36 3.53 20.62 -34.18
C ARG A 36 4.58 21.65 -33.83
N ARG A 37 4.19 22.85 -33.35
CA ARG A 37 5.14 23.87 -32.90
C ARG A 37 6.02 23.39 -31.75
N LEU A 38 5.45 22.63 -30.82
CA LEU A 38 6.20 22.02 -29.72
C LEU A 38 7.16 20.95 -30.25
N ILE A 39 6.68 20.02 -31.07
CA ILE A 39 7.49 18.89 -31.54
C ILE A 39 8.63 19.37 -32.44
N SER A 40 8.40 20.38 -33.28
CA SER A 40 9.44 20.96 -34.15
C SER A 40 10.60 21.59 -33.39
N SER A 41 10.44 21.90 -32.10
CA SER A 41 11.52 22.43 -31.25
C SER A 41 12.22 21.37 -30.39
N ALA A 42 11.94 20.07 -30.61
CA ALA A 42 12.53 18.97 -29.85
C ALA A 42 13.81 18.44 -30.52
N PRO A 43 15.02 18.84 -30.09
CA PRO A 43 16.24 18.22 -30.61
C PRO A 43 16.26 16.72 -30.29
N GLY A 44 16.46 15.89 -31.32
CA GLY A 44 16.48 14.43 -31.18
C GLY A 44 15.14 13.79 -30.80
N ALA A 45 14.02 14.53 -30.94
CA ALA A 45 12.66 14.11 -30.59
C ALA A 45 12.46 13.72 -29.11
N SER A 46 13.32 14.22 -28.21
CA SER A 46 13.16 14.06 -26.77
C SER A 46 12.21 15.12 -26.21
N VAL A 47 11.14 14.68 -25.55
CA VAL A 47 10.13 15.54 -24.93
C VAL A 47 10.01 15.19 -23.46
N GLY A 48 10.15 16.20 -22.61
CA GLY A 48 9.93 16.07 -21.18
C GLY A 48 8.45 16.11 -20.83
N VAL A 49 8.04 15.36 -19.82
CA VAL A 49 6.64 15.24 -19.36
C VAL A 49 6.57 15.46 -17.85
N ALA A 50 5.59 16.22 -17.42
CA ALA A 50 5.23 16.37 -16.01
C ALA A 50 3.72 16.55 -15.85
N ALA A 51 3.22 16.32 -14.65
CA ALA A 51 1.79 16.39 -14.36
C ALA A 51 1.51 17.05 -13.02
N ALA A 52 0.33 17.67 -12.92
CA ALA A 52 -0.28 18.04 -11.65
C ALA A 52 -1.59 17.28 -11.44
N TYR A 53 -1.95 17.13 -10.18
CA TYR A 53 -3.10 16.35 -9.74
C TYR A 53 -4.00 17.20 -8.87
N ARG A 54 -5.30 16.92 -8.88
CA ARG A 54 -6.29 17.51 -7.97
C ARG A 54 -6.17 16.86 -6.58
N ALA A 55 -6.89 17.41 -5.61
CA ALA A 55 -6.92 16.89 -4.23
C ALA A 55 -7.42 15.43 -4.13
N ASP A 56 -8.22 14.95 -5.09
CA ASP A 56 -8.66 13.54 -5.20
C ASP A 56 -7.66 12.65 -5.95
N CYS A 57 -6.43 13.14 -6.13
CA CYS A 57 -5.34 12.54 -6.90
C CYS A 57 -5.63 12.36 -8.40
N SER A 58 -6.74 12.89 -8.94
CA SER A 58 -7.01 12.84 -10.39
C SER A 58 -6.13 13.79 -11.19
N LEU A 59 -5.76 13.38 -12.40
CA LEU A 59 -4.91 14.17 -13.28
C LEU A 59 -5.61 15.49 -13.66
N SER A 60 -5.02 16.61 -13.26
CA SER A 60 -5.54 17.96 -13.56
C SER A 60 -4.87 18.56 -14.78
N THR A 61 -3.56 18.39 -14.87
CA THR A 61 -2.72 19.11 -15.82
C THR A 61 -1.62 18.18 -16.30
N LEU A 62 -1.30 18.25 -17.59
CA LEU A 62 -0.16 17.58 -18.21
C LEU A 62 0.64 18.61 -18.97
N ALA A 63 1.95 18.66 -18.73
CA ALA A 63 2.86 19.51 -19.49
C ALA A 63 3.82 18.67 -20.32
N PHE A 64 4.08 19.15 -21.52
CA PHE A 64 5.13 18.66 -22.41
C PHE A 64 6.14 19.77 -22.65
N ALA A 65 7.42 19.46 -22.64
CA ALA A 65 8.45 20.48 -22.86
C ALA A 65 9.61 19.98 -23.71
N THR A 66 10.15 20.92 -24.49
CA THR A 66 11.43 20.86 -25.19
C THR A 66 12.36 21.89 -24.55
N LEU A 67 13.58 22.07 -25.06
CA LEU A 67 14.50 23.05 -24.48
C LEU A 67 14.03 24.51 -24.58
N THR A 68 13.21 24.85 -25.58
CA THR A 68 12.79 26.24 -25.87
C THR A 68 11.28 26.47 -25.83
N ARG A 69 10.48 25.40 -25.76
CA ARG A 69 9.00 25.47 -25.73
C ARG A 69 8.39 24.51 -24.73
N ALA A 70 7.29 24.90 -24.12
CA ALA A 70 6.44 24.02 -23.34
C ALA A 70 4.96 24.19 -23.71
N LEU A 71 4.19 23.11 -23.59
CA LEU A 71 2.74 23.09 -23.75
C LEU A 71 2.13 22.56 -22.45
N VAL A 72 1.34 23.38 -21.77
CA VAL A 72 0.61 23.01 -20.55
C VAL A 72 -0.85 22.80 -20.91
N ILE A 73 -1.39 21.63 -20.58
CA ILE A 73 -2.75 21.23 -20.92
C ILE A 73 -3.55 20.98 -19.64
N HIS A 74 -4.62 21.74 -19.45
CA HIS A 74 -5.56 21.57 -18.33
C HIS A 74 -6.76 20.72 -18.74
N PHE A 75 -6.99 19.64 -18.01
CA PHE A 75 -8.13 18.75 -18.19
C PHE A 75 -9.31 19.17 -17.32
N PHE A 76 -10.52 18.94 -17.81
CA PHE A 76 -11.71 19.02 -16.97
C PHE A 76 -11.82 17.78 -16.09
N ALA A 77 -12.40 17.95 -14.91
CA ALA A 77 -12.87 16.79 -14.16
C ALA A 77 -13.86 16.03 -15.06
N ALA A 78 -13.78 14.70 -15.07
CA ALA A 78 -14.82 13.91 -15.70
C ALA A 78 -16.14 14.33 -15.04
N ASN A 79 -17.02 15.03 -15.78
CA ASN A 79 -18.33 15.40 -15.25
C ASN A 79 -18.95 14.15 -14.64
N LYS A 80 -19.49 14.26 -13.40
CA LYS A 80 -20.60 13.41 -12.98
C LYS A 80 -21.75 13.71 -13.95
N GLN A 81 -21.69 13.15 -15.15
CA GLN A 81 -22.77 13.28 -16.12
C GLN A 81 -24.03 12.75 -15.45
N ASN A 82 -25.09 13.56 -15.48
CA ASN A 82 -26.38 13.20 -14.88
C ASN A 82 -26.80 11.79 -15.34
N PRO A 83 -27.08 10.85 -14.43
CA PRO A 83 -27.49 9.48 -14.77
C PRO A 83 -28.73 9.40 -15.69
N GLN A 84 -29.50 10.49 -15.79
CA GLN A 84 -30.68 10.58 -16.65
C GLN A 84 -30.36 10.64 -18.15
N GLN A 85 -29.13 10.98 -18.57
CA GLN A 85 -28.76 10.95 -19.99
C GLN A 85 -28.22 9.59 -20.48
N GLN A 86 -27.85 8.68 -19.57
CA GLN A 86 -27.40 7.32 -19.93
C GLN A 86 -28.54 6.31 -20.15
N ARG A 87 -29.80 6.67 -19.88
CA ARG A 87 -30.93 5.72 -19.97
C ARG A 87 -31.54 5.52 -21.36
N LYS A 88 -30.99 6.11 -22.43
CA LYS A 88 -31.62 6.02 -23.76
C LYS A 88 -31.13 4.91 -24.68
N ASN A 89 -30.04 4.20 -24.39
CA ASN A 89 -29.67 2.99 -25.14
C ASN A 89 -28.82 2.09 -24.24
N GLY A 90 -29.24 0.84 -24.00
CA GLY A 90 -28.64 -0.10 -23.05
C GLY A 90 -27.26 -0.65 -23.40
N GLN A 91 -26.32 0.21 -23.79
CA GLN A 91 -24.90 -0.10 -23.93
C GLN A 91 -24.11 0.88 -23.05
N GLU A 92 -23.20 0.36 -22.22
CA GLU A 92 -22.20 1.17 -21.51
C GLU A 92 -21.33 1.90 -22.55
N GLN A 93 -21.71 3.11 -22.92
CA GLN A 93 -20.90 3.96 -23.79
C GLN A 93 -19.69 4.45 -22.97
N GLN A 94 -18.48 4.04 -23.40
CA GLN A 94 -17.24 4.64 -22.93
C GLN A 94 -17.33 6.18 -23.06
N PRO A 95 -16.79 6.95 -22.10
CA PRO A 95 -16.86 8.41 -22.18
C PRO A 95 -16.22 8.88 -23.48
N LEU A 96 -16.96 9.65 -24.27
CA LEU A 96 -16.48 10.25 -25.53
C LEU A 96 -15.15 10.99 -25.27
N VAL A 97 -14.06 10.46 -25.82
CA VAL A 97 -12.73 11.08 -25.76
C VAL A 97 -12.79 12.40 -26.54
N SER A 98 -12.45 13.52 -25.90
CA SER A 98 -12.49 14.84 -26.55
C SER A 98 -11.53 14.87 -27.75
N ARG A 99 -11.84 15.70 -28.77
CA ARG A 99 -10.97 15.87 -29.95
C ARG A 99 -9.54 16.22 -29.54
N GLY A 100 -9.38 17.08 -28.52
CA GLY A 100 -8.06 17.43 -27.99
C GLY A 100 -7.31 16.23 -27.41
N ARG A 101 -7.98 15.38 -26.63
CA ARG A 101 -7.39 14.14 -26.09
C ARG A 101 -6.94 13.18 -27.18
N ILE A 102 -7.73 13.01 -28.25
CA ILE A 102 -7.35 12.20 -29.42
C ILE A 102 -6.07 12.77 -30.04
N LEU A 103 -6.01 14.08 -30.27
CA LEU A 103 -4.83 14.73 -30.84
C LEU A 103 -3.58 14.57 -29.95
N ILE A 104 -3.71 14.73 -28.63
CA ILE A 104 -2.62 14.53 -27.67
C ILE A 104 -2.11 13.09 -27.73
N GLN A 105 -3.03 12.11 -27.75
CA GLN A 105 -2.66 10.72 -27.83
C GLN A 105 -1.91 10.42 -29.13
N ASP A 106 -2.47 10.79 -30.27
CA ASP A 106 -1.96 10.37 -31.58
C ASP A 106 -0.66 11.10 -31.97
N GLN A 107 -0.54 12.39 -31.63
CA GLN A 107 0.60 13.22 -32.06
C GLN A 107 1.71 13.37 -31.01
N ILE A 108 1.49 12.97 -29.76
CA ILE A 108 2.51 13.04 -28.71
C ILE A 108 2.64 11.73 -27.95
N LEU A 109 1.60 11.27 -27.26
CA LEU A 109 1.74 10.17 -26.30
C LEU A 109 2.01 8.82 -26.98
N CYS A 110 1.43 8.60 -28.17
CA CYS A 110 1.52 7.35 -28.92
C CYS A 110 2.38 7.45 -30.19
N ASP A 111 2.96 8.62 -30.47
CA ASP A 111 3.84 8.84 -31.61
C ASP A 111 5.19 8.13 -31.38
N THR A 112 5.51 7.17 -32.24
CA THR A 112 6.75 6.38 -32.18
C THR A 112 8.01 7.19 -32.42
N GLY A 113 7.89 8.36 -33.06
CA GLY A 113 8.99 9.28 -33.30
C GLY A 113 9.41 10.06 -32.05
N ILE A 114 8.55 10.11 -31.02
CA ILE A 114 8.78 10.93 -29.82
C ILE A 114 9.26 10.06 -28.65
N LYS A 115 10.33 10.52 -27.99
CA LYS A 115 10.83 9.89 -26.76
C LYS A 115 10.40 10.72 -25.57
N LEU A 116 9.51 10.16 -24.75
CA LEU A 116 8.98 10.82 -23.57
C LEU A 116 9.83 10.52 -22.34
N TYR A 117 10.15 11.54 -21.55
CA TYR A 117 10.92 11.43 -20.31
C TYR A 117 10.22 12.21 -19.21
N GLY A 118 10.02 11.63 -18.03
CA GLY A 118 9.38 12.35 -16.94
C GLY A 118 9.57 11.71 -15.59
N TYR A 119 9.20 12.46 -14.57
CA TYR A 119 9.21 11.99 -13.19
C TYR A 119 7.91 11.25 -12.91
N ARG A 120 8.00 10.09 -12.27
CA ARG A 120 6.80 9.30 -11.90
C ARG A 120 5.90 9.04 -13.12
N ILE A 121 6.50 8.60 -14.22
CA ILE A 121 5.76 8.22 -15.44
C ILE A 121 4.80 7.07 -15.13
N ASP A 122 5.13 6.22 -14.17
CA ASP A 122 4.19 5.23 -13.62
C ASP A 122 2.85 5.87 -13.20
N ARG A 123 2.92 6.94 -12.40
CA ARG A 123 1.74 7.69 -11.94
C ARG A 123 1.03 8.40 -13.10
N ILE A 124 1.79 9.02 -14.01
CA ILE A 124 1.24 9.76 -15.16
C ILE A 124 0.50 8.80 -16.11
N ALA A 125 1.11 7.68 -16.45
CA ALA A 125 0.56 6.69 -17.39
C ALA A 125 -0.72 6.05 -16.84
N LEU A 126 -0.74 5.68 -15.56
CA LEU A 126 -1.93 5.12 -14.91
C LEU A 126 -3.06 6.14 -14.78
N ALA A 127 -2.73 7.40 -14.47
CA ALA A 127 -3.74 8.46 -14.38
C ALA A 127 -4.33 8.81 -15.76
N LEU A 128 -3.52 8.86 -16.81
CA LEU A 128 -3.99 9.04 -18.20
C LEU A 128 -4.99 7.95 -18.60
N PHE A 129 -4.69 6.68 -18.30
CA PHE A 129 -5.59 5.58 -18.57
C PHE A 129 -6.87 5.67 -17.72
N ARG A 130 -6.73 5.80 -16.40
CA ARG A 130 -7.86 5.74 -15.48
C ARG A 130 -8.81 6.93 -15.60
N ASP A 131 -8.27 8.13 -15.74
CA ASP A 131 -9.07 9.36 -15.74
C ASP A 131 -9.60 9.69 -17.15
N PHE A 132 -8.87 9.32 -18.20
CA PHE A 132 -9.16 9.77 -19.57
C PHE A 132 -9.13 8.69 -20.66
N SER A 133 -8.87 7.42 -20.31
CA SER A 133 -8.70 6.31 -21.27
C SER A 133 -7.59 6.56 -22.30
N LEU A 134 -6.60 7.38 -21.95
CA LEU A 134 -5.44 7.69 -22.79
C LEU A 134 -4.28 6.74 -22.50
N ARG A 135 -3.46 6.50 -23.53
CA ARG A 135 -2.31 5.60 -23.46
C ARG A 135 -1.02 6.29 -23.86
N ILE A 136 0.08 5.68 -23.44
CA ILE A 136 1.44 6.11 -23.75
C ILE A 136 2.16 4.97 -24.45
N ASN A 137 2.87 5.29 -25.53
CA ASN A 137 3.73 4.39 -26.27
C ASN A 137 5.20 4.65 -25.91
N GLY A 138 5.67 4.04 -24.82
CA GLY A 138 7.08 4.01 -24.46
C GLY A 138 7.65 5.33 -23.90
N ALA A 139 7.41 5.57 -22.61
CA ALA A 139 8.02 6.67 -21.85
C ALA A 139 9.06 6.18 -20.83
N VAL A 140 10.09 6.98 -20.58
CA VAL A 140 11.12 6.70 -19.59
C VAL A 140 10.79 7.41 -18.28
N ASP A 141 10.61 6.63 -17.22
CA ASP A 141 10.60 7.15 -15.85
C ASP A 141 12.04 7.51 -15.45
N VAL A 142 12.37 8.79 -15.47
CA VAL A 142 13.76 9.21 -15.28
C VAL A 142 14.27 8.89 -13.88
N LEU A 143 13.39 8.73 -12.88
CA LEU A 143 13.79 8.37 -11.51
C LEU A 143 14.26 6.93 -11.38
N SER A 144 14.02 6.07 -12.38
CA SER A 144 14.51 4.69 -12.39
C SER A 144 16.04 4.58 -12.47
N VAL A 145 16.77 5.67 -12.77
CA VAL A 145 18.25 5.69 -12.70
C VAL A 145 18.77 5.86 -11.28
N ALA A 146 17.92 6.27 -10.33
CA ALA A 146 18.34 6.57 -8.98
C ALA A 146 18.49 5.28 -8.15
N THR A 147 19.63 5.16 -7.44
CA THR A 147 19.87 4.08 -6.46
C THR A 147 19.28 4.38 -5.09
N SER A 148 19.00 5.65 -4.81
CA SER A 148 18.30 6.12 -3.60
C SER A 148 16.79 6.01 -3.78
N ASN A 149 16.03 6.11 -2.67
CA ASN A 149 14.57 6.23 -2.71
C ASN A 149 14.13 7.26 -3.76
N ARG A 150 13.34 6.81 -4.76
CA ARG A 150 12.93 7.60 -5.93
C ARG A 150 12.13 8.86 -5.60
N ARG A 151 11.51 8.94 -4.41
CA ARG A 151 10.79 10.12 -3.91
C ARG A 151 11.70 11.12 -3.19
N SER A 152 12.98 10.80 -3.01
CA SER A 152 13.91 11.68 -2.31
C SER A 152 14.44 12.80 -3.20
N LEU A 153 14.77 13.94 -2.59
CA LEU A 153 15.47 15.02 -3.28
C LEU A 153 16.77 14.53 -3.93
N GLN A 154 17.49 13.60 -3.29
CA GLN A 154 18.72 13.06 -3.85
C GLN A 154 18.49 12.31 -5.17
N ALA A 155 17.41 11.54 -5.28
CA ALA A 155 17.05 10.85 -6.52
C ALA A 155 16.79 11.85 -7.65
N ILE A 156 16.05 12.93 -7.35
CA ILE A 156 15.77 14.00 -8.31
C ILE A 156 17.08 14.70 -8.74
N MET A 157 17.93 15.07 -7.78
CA MET A 157 19.22 15.73 -8.06
C MET A 157 20.12 14.84 -8.93
N ASN A 158 20.22 13.54 -8.62
CA ASN A 158 21.03 12.60 -9.39
C ASN A 158 20.53 12.46 -10.83
N THR A 159 19.20 12.39 -11.00
CA THR A 159 18.54 12.25 -12.31
C THR A 159 18.74 13.49 -13.19
N LEU A 160 18.90 14.65 -12.57
CA LEU A 160 19.14 15.94 -13.24
C LEU A 160 20.63 16.23 -13.50
N GLY A 161 21.53 15.27 -13.27
CA GLY A 161 22.98 15.42 -13.50
C GLY A 161 23.81 15.83 -12.28
N GLY A 162 23.22 15.89 -11.09
CA GLY A 162 23.93 16.03 -9.81
C GLY A 162 24.03 17.46 -9.25
N GLU A 163 24.45 17.56 -7.98
CA GLU A 163 24.43 18.82 -7.21
C GLU A 163 25.37 19.92 -7.76
N VAL A 164 26.38 19.54 -8.52
CA VAL A 164 27.33 20.49 -9.12
C VAL A 164 26.61 21.39 -10.15
N LEU A 165 25.71 20.82 -10.94
CA LEU A 165 25.02 21.52 -12.03
C LEU A 165 23.76 22.27 -11.56
N LEU A 166 23.21 21.91 -10.40
CA LEU A 166 21.84 22.26 -10.00
C LEU A 166 21.78 23.27 -8.85
N GLN A 167 20.76 24.12 -8.90
CA GLN A 167 20.37 25.00 -7.79
C GLN A 167 19.51 24.21 -6.80
N LYS A 168 20.14 23.65 -5.76
CA LYS A 168 19.51 22.71 -4.83
C LYS A 168 18.20 23.19 -4.21
N ASP A 169 18.14 24.44 -3.74
CA ASP A 169 16.94 25.00 -3.11
C ASP A 169 15.80 25.22 -4.10
N ASN A 170 16.12 25.57 -5.35
CA ASN A 170 15.13 25.71 -6.42
C ASN A 170 14.57 24.34 -6.82
N VAL A 171 15.43 23.32 -6.97
CA VAL A 171 14.98 21.94 -7.22
C VAL A 171 14.09 21.46 -6.07
N LYS A 172 14.53 21.65 -4.83
CA LYS A 172 13.75 21.27 -3.66
C LYS A 172 12.37 21.91 -3.65
N THR A 173 12.29 23.20 -3.97
CA THR A 173 11.01 23.94 -4.02
C THR A 173 10.12 23.44 -5.15
N LEU A 174 10.67 23.29 -6.36
CA LEU A 174 9.95 22.87 -7.56
C LEU A 174 9.35 21.46 -7.45
N PHE A 175 9.94 20.57 -6.67
CA PHE A 175 9.47 19.19 -6.50
C PHE A 175 8.82 18.93 -5.14
N ALA A 176 8.59 19.96 -4.33
CA ALA A 176 7.93 19.83 -3.02
C ALA A 176 6.40 19.98 -3.06
N HIS A 177 5.81 20.33 -4.22
CA HIS A 177 4.38 20.63 -4.33
C HIS A 177 3.48 19.45 -3.97
N ARG A 178 2.38 19.74 -3.26
CA ARG A 178 1.33 18.75 -2.99
C ARG A 178 0.32 18.68 -4.13
N GLU A 179 -0.54 17.66 -4.08
CA GLU A 179 -1.73 17.61 -4.90
C GLU A 179 -2.54 18.92 -4.79
N GLY A 180 -2.84 19.56 -5.92
CA GLY A 180 -3.59 20.81 -6.01
C GLY A 180 -2.79 22.10 -5.85
N GLU A 181 -1.49 22.04 -5.56
CA GLU A 181 -0.67 23.24 -5.31
C GLU A 181 0.21 23.67 -6.49
N ALA A 182 0.51 22.77 -7.42
CA ALA A 182 1.42 23.05 -8.54
C ALA A 182 0.81 24.02 -9.56
N THR A 183 1.56 25.06 -9.93
CA THR A 183 1.14 26.03 -10.96
C THR A 183 1.53 25.55 -12.36
N SER A 184 0.94 26.15 -13.41
CA SER A 184 1.37 25.89 -14.79
C SER A 184 2.88 26.10 -15.02
N LYS A 185 3.48 27.06 -14.30
CA LYS A 185 4.92 27.34 -14.38
C LYS A 185 5.72 26.18 -13.79
N ASP A 186 5.29 25.66 -12.65
CA ASP A 186 5.98 24.55 -11.97
C ASP A 186 5.94 23.29 -12.82
N VAL A 187 4.76 22.91 -13.33
CA VAL A 187 4.62 21.71 -14.16
C VAL A 187 5.39 21.86 -15.48
N ALA A 188 5.36 23.03 -16.12
CA ALA A 188 6.16 23.30 -17.31
C ALA A 188 7.66 23.19 -17.03
N LEU A 189 8.13 23.72 -15.90
CA LEU A 189 9.54 23.68 -15.52
C LEU A 189 10.01 22.27 -15.16
N GLN A 190 9.17 21.46 -14.51
CA GLN A 190 9.44 20.04 -14.25
C GLN A 190 9.58 19.25 -15.55
N ALA A 191 8.65 19.44 -16.50
CA ALA A 191 8.74 18.82 -17.82
C ALA A 191 10.01 19.27 -18.55
N TRP A 192 10.32 20.57 -18.54
CA TRP A 192 11.53 21.10 -19.16
C TRP A 192 12.79 20.50 -18.53
N ALA A 193 12.83 20.38 -17.20
CA ALA A 193 13.98 19.83 -16.49
C ALA A 193 14.22 18.35 -16.85
N ALA A 194 13.15 17.56 -17.04
CA ALA A 194 13.24 16.20 -17.55
C ALA A 194 13.82 16.16 -18.97
N CYS A 195 13.36 17.04 -19.87
CA CYS A 195 13.91 17.17 -21.23
C CYS A 195 15.41 17.55 -21.19
N ARG A 196 15.78 18.55 -20.39
CA ARG A 196 17.15 19.04 -20.26
C ARG A 196 18.12 17.97 -19.77
N ALA A 197 17.67 17.09 -18.86
CA ALA A 197 18.50 15.99 -18.38
C ALA A 197 18.92 15.04 -19.53
N THR A 198 18.08 14.88 -20.56
CA THR A 198 18.38 13.99 -21.70
C THR A 198 19.52 14.48 -22.59
N THR A 199 19.93 15.74 -22.48
CA THR A 199 21.04 16.32 -23.24
C THR A 199 22.36 16.31 -22.49
N LEU A 200 22.39 15.75 -21.27
CA LEU A 200 23.61 15.48 -20.53
C LEU A 200 24.13 14.09 -20.91
N GLU A 201 25.36 14.01 -21.43
CA GLU A 201 25.95 12.79 -22.00
C GLU A 201 25.86 11.56 -21.07
N ASP A 202 26.24 11.72 -19.79
CA ASP A 202 26.15 10.66 -18.77
C ASP A 202 24.71 10.22 -18.52
N MET A 203 23.75 11.15 -18.50
CA MET A 203 22.33 10.81 -18.28
C MET A 203 21.70 10.15 -19.50
N THR A 204 22.07 10.55 -20.72
CA THR A 204 21.56 9.93 -21.95
C THR A 204 21.84 8.43 -21.97
N LEU A 205 23.06 8.02 -21.61
CA LEU A 205 23.45 6.61 -21.53
C LEU A 205 22.66 5.86 -20.45
N ARG A 206 22.47 6.47 -19.28
CA ARG A 206 21.70 5.85 -18.17
C ARG A 206 20.23 5.70 -18.53
N PHE A 207 19.61 6.70 -19.14
CA PHE A 207 18.22 6.64 -19.56
C PHE A 207 17.99 5.62 -20.67
N ALA A 208 18.97 5.39 -21.55
CA ALA A 208 18.89 4.36 -22.58
C ALA A 208 18.81 2.94 -22.00
N ALA A 209 19.35 2.71 -20.81
CA ALA A 209 19.31 1.41 -20.12
C ALA A 209 17.98 1.14 -19.37
N ILE A 210 17.09 2.14 -19.27
CA ILE A 210 15.84 2.02 -18.53
C ILE A 210 14.73 1.46 -19.42
N SER A 211 14.06 0.41 -18.93
CA SER A 211 12.85 -0.13 -19.57
C SER A 211 11.75 0.93 -19.65
N ARG A 212 11.18 1.06 -20.85
CA ARG A 212 10.13 2.04 -21.13
C ARG A 212 8.78 1.55 -20.65
N ILE A 213 7.96 2.47 -20.17
CA ILE A 213 6.56 2.24 -19.83
C ILE A 213 5.73 2.40 -21.09
N ASP A 214 5.11 1.31 -21.52
CA ASP A 214 4.21 1.26 -22.68
C ASP A 214 2.84 0.71 -22.23
N THR A 215 1.87 1.60 -22.11
CA THR A 215 0.49 1.22 -21.76
C THR A 215 -0.35 0.91 -22.99
N LYS A 216 0.12 1.22 -24.21
CA LYS A 216 -0.58 0.95 -25.46
C LYS A 216 -0.70 -0.55 -25.72
N THR A 217 0.32 -1.32 -25.37
CA THR A 217 0.38 -2.78 -25.54
C THR A 217 -0.23 -3.56 -24.39
N MET A 218 -0.58 -2.91 -23.27
CA MET A 218 -1.10 -3.58 -22.08
C MET A 218 -2.62 -3.80 -22.13
N PRO A 219 -3.13 -4.98 -21.70
CA PRO A 219 -4.56 -5.23 -21.60
C PRO A 219 -5.28 -4.28 -20.63
N ASP A 220 -6.49 -3.85 -20.98
CA ASP A 220 -7.32 -2.94 -20.17
C ASP A 220 -7.57 -3.48 -18.77
N ILE A 221 -7.77 -4.79 -18.63
CA ILE A 221 -8.00 -5.42 -17.33
C ILE A 221 -6.77 -5.30 -16.42
N HIS A 222 -5.57 -5.36 -16.99
CA HIS A 222 -4.33 -5.21 -16.25
C HIS A 222 -4.13 -3.76 -15.81
N LEU A 223 -4.31 -2.81 -16.73
CA LEU A 223 -4.20 -1.38 -16.42
C LEU A 223 -5.28 -0.90 -15.45
N SER A 224 -6.50 -1.44 -15.55
CA SER A 224 -7.60 -1.16 -14.61
C SER A 224 -7.22 -1.60 -13.20
N ALA A 225 -6.63 -2.78 -13.04
CA ALA A 225 -6.12 -3.25 -11.76
C ALA A 225 -4.99 -2.35 -11.21
N LEU A 226 -3.93 -2.12 -12.00
CA LEU A 226 -2.78 -1.31 -11.57
C LEU A 226 -3.16 0.14 -11.25
N SER A 227 -3.99 0.76 -12.10
CA SER A 227 -4.45 2.13 -11.88
C SER A 227 -5.41 2.25 -10.69
N LYS A 228 -6.16 1.19 -10.35
CA LYS A 228 -6.94 1.15 -9.11
C LYS A 228 -6.03 1.12 -7.89
N ILE A 229 -5.10 0.16 -7.87
CA ILE A 229 -4.13 -0.04 -6.77
C ILE A 229 -3.30 1.23 -6.53
N SER A 230 -2.73 1.82 -7.59
CA SER A 230 -1.88 3.03 -7.46
C SER A 230 -2.66 4.22 -6.91
N ARG A 231 -3.84 4.49 -7.45
CA ARG A 231 -4.63 5.66 -7.03
C ARG A 231 -5.23 5.49 -5.64
N ASP A 232 -5.62 4.29 -5.23
CA ASP A 232 -6.06 4.05 -3.86
C ASP A 232 -4.90 4.31 -2.88
N ALA A 233 -3.69 3.86 -3.23
CA ALA A 233 -2.47 4.16 -2.49
C ALA A 233 -2.21 5.67 -2.40
N GLU A 234 -2.33 6.40 -3.52
CA GLU A 234 -2.13 7.85 -3.57
C GLU A 234 -3.12 8.61 -2.69
N ILE A 235 -4.41 8.23 -2.70
CA ILE A 235 -5.42 8.89 -1.87
C ILE A 235 -5.19 8.58 -0.38
N LEU A 236 -4.90 7.32 -0.03
CA LEU A 236 -4.53 6.96 1.35
C LEU A 236 -3.32 7.75 1.83
N GLU A 237 -2.34 7.93 0.95
CA GLU A 237 -1.17 8.75 1.25
C GLU A 237 -1.54 10.24 1.41
N SER A 238 -2.41 10.79 0.55
CA SER A 238 -2.83 12.20 0.63
C SER A 238 -3.62 12.52 1.91
N LEU A 239 -4.29 11.52 2.49
CA LEU A 239 -4.99 11.64 3.77
C LEU A 239 -4.07 11.64 4.99
N LYS A 240 -2.79 11.25 4.85
CA LYS A 240 -1.85 11.27 5.99
C LYS A 240 -1.73 12.69 6.55
N PRO A 241 -1.85 12.88 7.88
CA PRO A 241 -1.79 14.19 8.49
C PRO A 241 -0.42 14.83 8.27
N THR A 242 -0.41 16.12 7.95
CA THR A 242 0.83 16.89 7.75
C THR A 242 1.27 17.63 9.01
N LYS A 243 0.44 17.60 10.05
CA LYS A 243 0.76 18.06 11.40
C LYS A 243 0.21 17.05 12.39
N VAL A 244 1.06 16.58 13.30
CA VAL A 244 0.68 15.66 14.38
C VAL A 244 1.17 16.24 15.69
N ILE A 245 0.24 16.49 16.62
CA ILE A 245 0.60 16.87 17.99
C ILE A 245 1.08 15.61 18.70
N ASN A 246 2.35 15.62 19.10
CA ASN A 246 2.99 14.50 19.78
C ASN A 246 2.72 14.57 21.28
N ASN A 247 2.20 13.49 21.85
CA ASN A 247 2.02 13.41 23.29
C ASN A 247 3.36 13.03 23.93
N VAL A 248 3.95 13.97 24.66
CA VAL A 248 5.24 13.81 25.36
C VAL A 248 5.12 14.23 26.82
N LYS A 249 6.07 13.80 27.67
CA LYS A 249 6.21 14.34 29.02
C LYS A 249 6.61 15.82 28.97
N ALA A 250 6.18 16.58 29.98
CA ALA A 250 6.48 18.01 30.09
C ALA A 250 7.97 18.30 30.36
N ASP A 251 8.62 17.44 31.13
CA ASP A 251 10.05 17.52 31.42
C ASP A 251 10.85 16.92 30.27
N PHE A 252 11.95 17.59 29.89
CA PHE A 252 12.86 17.11 28.86
C PHE A 252 14.31 17.32 29.27
N ASN A 253 15.19 16.48 28.73
CA ASN A 253 16.63 16.63 28.93
C ASN A 253 17.26 17.28 27.70
N SER A 254 18.11 18.29 27.88
CA SER A 254 18.89 18.87 26.80
C SER A 254 20.39 18.74 27.05
N LYS A 255 21.15 18.32 26.02
CA LYS A 255 22.62 18.25 26.05
C LYS A 255 23.17 18.57 24.65
N LYS A 256 24.10 19.54 24.57
CA LYS A 256 24.90 19.84 23.36
C LYS A 256 24.10 19.88 22.04
N GLY A 257 23.04 20.69 21.96
CA GLY A 257 22.23 20.85 20.74
C GLY A 257 21.26 19.69 20.45
N ASN A 258 21.07 18.78 21.39
CA ASN A 258 20.08 17.71 21.32
C ASN A 258 19.05 17.84 22.45
N VAL A 259 17.79 17.57 22.11
CA VAL A 259 16.66 17.47 23.05
C VAL A 259 16.19 16.02 23.09
N ASN A 260 16.08 15.44 24.28
CA ASN A 260 15.49 14.12 24.45
C ASN A 260 14.05 14.26 24.96
N LEU A 261 13.10 13.71 24.19
CA LEU A 261 11.69 13.71 24.51
C LEU A 261 11.21 12.29 24.79
N GLU A 262 10.36 12.12 25.80
CA GLU A 262 9.69 10.85 26.09
C GLU A 262 8.24 10.92 25.63
N CYS A 263 7.89 10.10 24.63
CA CYS A 263 6.52 9.99 24.11
C CYS A 263 5.63 9.18 25.07
N THR A 264 4.41 9.64 25.32
CA THR A 264 3.46 8.98 26.22
C THR A 264 2.35 8.22 25.50
N ARG A 265 2.20 8.41 24.18
CA ARG A 265 1.20 7.72 23.35
C ARG A 265 1.79 7.19 22.06
N PHE A 266 1.55 5.91 21.77
CA PHE A 266 2.14 5.23 20.61
C PHE A 266 1.67 5.80 19.26
N SER A 267 0.38 6.11 19.14
CA SER A 267 -0.22 6.59 17.90
C SER A 267 0.24 7.99 17.49
N THR A 268 0.80 8.77 18.42
CA THR A 268 1.34 10.12 18.18
C THR A 268 2.83 10.20 18.51
N ARG A 269 3.51 9.05 18.58
CA ARG A 269 4.95 9.00 18.85
C ARG A 269 5.72 9.70 17.74
N ILE A 270 6.87 10.26 18.11
CA ILE A 270 7.79 10.85 17.14
C ILE A 270 8.48 9.70 16.39
N MET A 271 8.57 9.82 15.07
CA MET A 271 9.25 8.86 14.19
C MET A 271 10.37 9.53 13.40
N LYS A 272 11.34 8.72 12.97
CA LYS A 272 12.46 9.20 12.18
C LYS A 272 11.95 9.40 10.77
N SER A 273 12.12 10.61 10.24
CA SER A 273 11.68 10.95 8.89
C SER A 273 12.74 11.81 8.20
N LYS A 274 12.86 11.63 6.89
CA LYS A 274 13.71 12.48 6.04
C LYS A 274 13.02 13.79 5.69
N THR A 275 11.71 13.82 5.73
CA THR A 275 10.88 14.93 5.23
C THR A 275 10.26 15.76 6.35
N GLN A 276 10.00 15.16 7.52
CA GLN A 276 9.39 15.85 8.66
C GLN A 276 10.39 16.62 9.52
N VAL A 277 9.87 17.67 10.17
CA VAL A 277 10.55 18.48 11.18
C VAL A 277 9.73 18.47 12.47
N ILE A 278 10.41 18.66 13.60
CA ILE A 278 9.79 18.68 14.93
C ILE A 278 9.85 20.11 15.46
N HIS A 279 8.69 20.67 15.78
CA HIS A 279 8.56 21.94 16.48
C HIS A 279 8.29 21.67 17.96
N ILE A 280 9.09 22.27 18.82
CA ILE A 280 8.99 22.17 20.27
C ILE A 280 8.74 23.57 20.80
N GLU A 281 7.57 23.79 21.40
CA GLU A 281 7.26 25.04 22.09
C GLU A 281 7.63 24.89 23.56
N THR A 282 8.47 25.81 24.05
CA THR A 282 8.94 25.81 25.44
C THR A 282 8.55 27.09 26.16
N LEU A 283 8.37 26.97 27.47
CA LEU A 283 8.15 28.09 28.39
C LEU A 283 9.28 28.14 29.43
N ASP A 284 9.97 29.27 29.50
CA ASP A 284 11.03 29.54 30.48
C ASP A 284 10.68 30.84 31.22
N GLY A 285 10.18 30.72 32.45
CA GLY A 285 9.46 31.81 33.13
C GLY A 285 8.20 32.21 32.36
N ASP A 286 8.11 33.47 31.93
CA ASP A 286 7.02 33.99 31.08
C ASP A 286 7.35 34.00 29.58
N LYS A 287 8.58 33.62 29.19
CA LYS A 287 9.02 33.70 27.81
C LYS A 287 8.72 32.41 27.05
N ARG A 288 7.91 32.54 25.99
CA ARG A 288 7.67 31.46 25.02
C ARG A 288 8.73 31.48 23.92
N SER A 289 9.23 30.30 23.57
CA SER A 289 10.16 30.10 22.46
C SER A 289 9.80 28.84 21.69
N THR A 290 10.09 28.83 20.38
CA THR A 290 9.88 27.65 19.52
C THR A 290 11.24 27.18 19.01
N ILE A 291 11.55 25.92 19.29
CA ILE A 291 12.75 25.24 18.84
C ILE A 291 12.36 24.33 17.68
N THR A 292 13.14 24.37 16.61
CA THR A 292 12.93 23.50 15.45
C THR A 292 14.09 22.51 15.35
N GLY A 293 13.76 21.24 15.13
CA GLY A 293 14.74 20.17 14.97
C GLY A 293 14.24 19.03 14.11
N ARG A 294 15.05 17.97 14.05
CA ARG A 294 14.72 16.72 13.35
C ARG A 294 14.97 15.53 14.25
N ALA A 295 14.11 14.53 14.14
CA ALA A 295 14.29 13.28 14.86
C ALA A 295 15.54 12.54 14.36
N GLY A 296 16.46 12.26 15.28
CA GLY A 296 17.71 11.53 15.04
C GLY A 296 17.57 10.06 15.38
N GLN A 297 17.94 9.70 16.61
CA GLN A 297 17.81 8.35 17.14
C GLN A 297 16.50 8.20 17.92
N ILE A 298 15.83 7.07 17.74
CA ILE A 298 14.57 6.73 18.42
C ILE A 298 14.69 5.33 18.98
N SER A 299 14.25 5.14 20.22
CA SER A 299 14.25 3.84 20.88
C SER A 299 13.09 3.78 21.88
N GLY A 300 12.08 2.96 21.57
CA GLY A 300 10.90 2.83 22.43
C GLY A 300 10.13 4.15 22.50
N LYS A 301 9.91 4.67 23.72
CA LYS A 301 9.29 5.97 23.93
C LYS A 301 10.25 7.15 23.76
N GLN A 302 11.57 6.91 23.73
CA GLN A 302 12.58 7.97 23.72
C GLN A 302 12.87 8.44 22.29
N ALA A 303 12.84 9.75 22.08
CA ALA A 303 13.14 10.40 20.81
C ALA A 303 14.20 11.50 21.00
N HIS A 304 15.36 11.31 20.36
CA HIS A 304 16.42 12.31 20.30
C HIS A 304 16.18 13.26 19.13
N ILE A 305 15.99 14.54 19.43
CA ILE A 305 15.77 15.60 18.46
C ILE A 305 17.06 16.41 18.32
N ASN A 306 17.60 16.42 17.12
CA ASN A 306 18.73 17.27 16.76
C ASN A 306 18.17 18.66 16.43
N VAL A 307 18.48 19.65 17.24
CA VAL A 307 17.92 21.00 17.11
C VAL A 307 18.96 21.99 16.64
N GLN A 308 18.52 23.05 15.96
CA GLN A 308 19.37 24.18 15.59
C GLN A 308 19.21 25.29 16.63
N GLY A 309 20.28 25.61 17.37
CA GLY A 309 20.31 26.73 18.34
C GLY A 309 20.54 26.32 19.79
N VAL A 310 20.50 27.31 20.69
CA VAL A 310 20.69 27.13 22.14
C VAL A 310 19.37 26.69 22.77
N VAL A 311 19.41 25.59 23.53
CA VAL A 311 18.26 25.08 24.29
C VAL A 311 18.43 25.43 25.76
N ASN A 312 17.48 26.16 26.33
CA ASN A 312 17.46 26.42 27.77
C ASN A 312 16.99 25.16 28.49
N ALA A 313 17.87 24.55 29.29
CA ALA A 313 17.59 23.31 30.01
C ALA A 313 16.56 23.48 31.15
N SER A 314 16.22 24.72 31.55
CA SER A 314 15.24 25.05 32.59
C SER A 314 13.80 25.15 32.09
N GLY A 315 13.58 25.20 30.77
CA GLY A 315 12.25 25.40 30.20
C GLY A 315 11.37 24.16 30.33
N LYS A 316 10.04 24.35 30.34
CA LYS A 316 9.04 23.28 30.24
C LYS A 316 8.49 23.17 28.82
N VAL A 317 8.24 21.95 28.34
CA VAL A 317 7.55 21.74 27.06
C VAL A 317 6.07 22.10 27.20
N LEU A 318 5.59 23.00 26.34
CA LEU A 318 4.17 23.30 26.19
C LEU A 318 3.53 22.38 25.14
N SER A 319 4.17 22.24 23.99
CA SER A 319 3.68 21.43 22.89
C SER A 319 4.83 20.89 22.06
N VAL A 320 4.63 19.69 21.49
CA VAL A 320 5.52 19.14 20.47
C VAL A 320 4.67 18.77 19.27
N THR A 321 5.07 19.23 18.10
CA THR A 321 4.35 18.99 16.85
C THR A 321 5.31 18.51 15.78
N THR A 322 5.01 17.34 15.22
CA THR A 322 5.65 16.86 13.99
C THR A 322 4.97 17.52 12.80
N VAL A 323 5.75 18.17 11.93
CA VAL A 323 5.28 18.89 10.75
C VAL A 323 5.92 18.30 9.50
N GLY A 324 5.11 18.05 8.49
CA GLY A 324 5.47 17.37 7.25
C GLY A 324 4.69 16.08 7.08
N LYS A 325 4.64 15.58 5.85
CA LYS A 325 3.99 14.31 5.52
C LYS A 325 4.87 13.15 5.97
N GLU A 326 4.27 12.10 6.51
CA GLU A 326 5.01 10.89 6.89
C GLU A 326 5.62 10.21 5.65
N ASP A 327 6.82 9.64 5.82
CA ASP A 327 7.45 8.86 4.76
C ASP A 327 6.64 7.58 4.48
N LEU A 328 6.84 6.98 3.30
CA LEU A 328 6.23 5.68 3.00
C LEU A 328 6.79 4.59 3.91
N THR A 329 5.91 3.71 4.36
CA THR A 329 6.28 2.43 4.96
C THR A 329 6.94 1.52 3.91
N ALA A 330 7.62 0.46 4.37
CA ALA A 330 8.22 -0.52 3.46
C ALA A 330 7.17 -1.17 2.53
N ALA A 331 5.98 -1.50 3.06
CA ALA A 331 4.90 -2.08 2.26
C ALA A 331 4.37 -1.13 1.18
N GLU A 332 4.22 0.16 1.51
CA GLU A 332 3.80 1.17 0.54
C GLU A 332 4.86 1.39 -0.55
N SER A 333 6.14 1.41 -0.17
CA SER A 333 7.25 1.53 -1.11
C SER A 333 7.39 0.31 -2.02
N ASP A 334 7.24 -0.91 -1.47
CA ASP A 334 7.26 -2.14 -2.25
C ASP A 334 6.09 -2.18 -3.25
N ARG A 335 4.90 -1.73 -2.83
CA ARG A 335 3.73 -1.66 -3.72
C ARG A 335 4.00 -0.76 -4.92
N GLU A 336 4.58 0.42 -4.71
CA GLU A 336 4.97 1.33 -5.80
C GLU A 336 6.00 0.72 -6.73
N ASP A 337 7.00 0.03 -6.18
CA ASP A 337 8.04 -0.64 -6.95
C ASP A 337 7.46 -1.76 -7.83
N VAL A 338 6.54 -2.58 -7.29
CA VAL A 338 5.87 -3.63 -8.06
C VAL A 338 5.04 -3.05 -9.21
N VAL A 339 4.29 -1.98 -8.96
CA VAL A 339 3.51 -1.29 -10.00
C VAL A 339 4.42 -0.74 -11.10
N LEU A 340 5.52 -0.07 -10.72
CA LEU A 340 6.50 0.44 -11.68
C LEU A 340 7.10 -0.70 -12.52
N LYS A 341 7.56 -1.78 -11.88
CA LYS A 341 8.14 -2.94 -12.57
C LYS A 341 7.17 -3.59 -13.55
N ALA A 342 5.89 -3.68 -13.19
CA ALA A 342 4.84 -4.21 -14.06
C ALA A 342 4.63 -3.29 -15.28
N LEU A 343 4.60 -1.98 -15.06
CA LEU A 343 4.49 -0.99 -16.15
C LEU A 343 5.73 -0.96 -17.07
N GLN A 344 6.89 -1.29 -16.54
CA GLN A 344 8.14 -1.40 -17.30
C GLN A 344 8.28 -2.76 -18.01
N GLY A 345 7.34 -3.69 -17.83
CA GLY A 345 7.42 -5.05 -18.38
C GLY A 345 8.56 -5.90 -17.82
N THR A 346 9.15 -5.49 -16.69
CA THR A 346 10.22 -6.26 -16.02
C THR A 346 9.68 -7.41 -15.17
N ILE A 347 8.37 -7.38 -14.87
CA ILE A 347 7.61 -8.46 -14.25
C ILE A 347 6.28 -8.61 -14.98
N THR A 348 5.73 -9.82 -15.02
CA THR A 348 4.47 -10.11 -15.74
C THR A 348 3.39 -10.59 -14.77
N LEU A 349 2.71 -9.64 -14.13
CA LEU A 349 1.67 -9.95 -13.13
C LEU A 349 0.50 -10.75 -13.71
N THR A 350 0.19 -10.56 -15.00
CA THR A 350 -0.89 -11.26 -15.71
C THR A 350 -0.61 -12.73 -16.00
N GLU A 351 0.61 -13.21 -15.72
CA GLU A 351 0.95 -14.65 -15.79
C GLU A 351 0.90 -15.30 -14.41
N HIS A 352 0.68 -14.54 -13.34
CA HIS A 352 0.62 -15.08 -11.98
C HIS A 352 -0.83 -15.47 -11.61
N PRO A 353 -1.12 -16.75 -11.36
CA PRO A 353 -2.48 -17.21 -11.10
C PRO A 353 -3.15 -16.54 -9.90
N PHE A 354 -2.39 -16.19 -8.85
CA PHE A 354 -2.91 -15.47 -7.69
C PHE A 354 -3.35 -14.04 -8.04
N PHE A 355 -2.53 -13.31 -8.79
CA PHE A 355 -2.89 -11.97 -9.26
C PHE A 355 -4.14 -12.04 -10.16
N CYS A 356 -4.15 -12.93 -11.14
CA CYS A 356 -5.29 -13.10 -12.04
C CYS A 356 -6.56 -13.50 -11.29
N SER A 357 -6.47 -14.42 -10.32
CA SER A 357 -7.65 -14.83 -9.54
C SER A 357 -8.31 -13.69 -8.78
N ILE A 358 -7.53 -12.69 -8.34
CA ILE A 358 -8.05 -11.54 -7.58
C ILE A 358 -8.52 -10.43 -8.54
N TRP A 359 -7.65 -9.95 -9.44
CA TRP A 359 -7.92 -8.74 -10.24
C TRP A 359 -8.30 -8.99 -11.70
N ALA A 360 -7.90 -10.13 -12.28
CA ALA A 360 -8.10 -10.42 -13.71
C ALA A 360 -8.63 -11.85 -13.95
N PRO A 361 -9.78 -12.24 -13.36
CA PRO A 361 -10.24 -13.62 -13.36
C PRO A 361 -10.58 -14.13 -14.76
N SER A 362 -10.90 -13.24 -15.70
CA SER A 362 -11.19 -13.60 -17.10
C SER A 362 -9.99 -14.14 -17.87
N LEU A 363 -8.76 -13.90 -17.41
CA LEU A 363 -7.55 -14.42 -18.06
C LEU A 363 -7.41 -15.95 -17.90
N ASN A 364 -8.09 -16.55 -16.92
CA ASN A 364 -8.13 -18.01 -16.70
C ASN A 364 -6.76 -18.71 -16.75
N ILE A 365 -5.75 -18.12 -16.09
CA ILE A 365 -4.39 -18.66 -16.06
C ILE A 365 -4.37 -20.03 -15.33
N PRO A 366 -3.71 -21.06 -15.88
CA PRO A 366 -3.60 -22.36 -15.24
C PRO A 366 -2.73 -22.28 -13.97
N TRP A 367 -3.08 -23.10 -12.98
CA TRP A 367 -2.26 -23.22 -11.77
C TRP A 367 -1.04 -24.11 -12.03
N PRO A 368 0.14 -23.76 -11.49
CA PRO A 368 1.28 -24.66 -11.52
C PRO A 368 0.93 -25.96 -10.78
N PRO A 369 1.43 -27.13 -11.24
CA PRO A 369 1.19 -28.38 -10.55
C PRO A 369 1.73 -28.30 -9.11
N LEU A 370 1.00 -28.90 -8.17
CA LEU A 370 1.54 -29.19 -6.84
C LEU A 370 2.08 -30.62 -6.86
N ASP A 371 3.01 -30.90 -5.95
CA ASP A 371 3.45 -32.27 -5.67
C ASP A 371 2.26 -33.16 -5.31
N ALA A 372 2.42 -34.47 -5.50
CA ALA A 372 1.33 -35.44 -5.44
C ALA A 372 0.46 -35.27 -4.18
N PRO A 373 -0.88 -35.34 -4.32
CA PRO A 373 -1.79 -35.02 -3.25
C PRO A 373 -1.59 -35.96 -2.08
N THR A 374 -1.06 -35.42 -0.99
CA THR A 374 -0.97 -36.12 0.29
C THR A 374 -2.30 -35.90 1.01
N ALA A 375 -2.99 -36.98 1.34
CA ALA A 375 -4.29 -36.89 2.02
C ALA A 375 -4.12 -36.24 3.39
N SER A 376 -4.53 -34.97 3.53
CA SER A 376 -4.70 -34.31 4.82
C SER A 376 -6.14 -34.49 5.28
N PHE A 377 -6.34 -34.88 6.53
CA PHE A 377 -7.65 -34.94 7.17
C PHE A 377 -7.78 -33.88 8.26
N VAL A 378 -9.02 -33.52 8.56
CA VAL A 378 -9.34 -32.54 9.60
C VAL A 378 -8.94 -33.11 10.96
N TYR A 379 -8.01 -32.45 11.64
CA TYR A 379 -7.54 -32.79 12.98
C TYR A 379 -7.62 -31.58 13.89
N TYR A 380 -8.44 -31.68 14.93
CA TYR A 380 -8.62 -30.65 15.95
C TYR A 380 -8.81 -31.29 17.34
N PRO A 381 -7.75 -31.42 18.14
CA PRO A 381 -7.79 -32.23 19.36
C PRO A 381 -8.58 -31.62 20.52
N THR A 382 -8.88 -30.32 20.48
CA THR A 382 -9.43 -29.58 21.62
C THR A 382 -10.93 -29.29 21.55
N GLY A 383 -11.68 -30.01 20.71
CA GLY A 383 -13.14 -29.91 20.65
C GLY A 383 -13.75 -30.38 19.34
N GLN A 384 -15.06 -30.20 19.20
CA GLN A 384 -15.79 -30.50 17.96
C GLN A 384 -15.99 -29.22 17.14
N LEU A 385 -15.82 -29.34 15.82
CA LEU A 385 -16.19 -28.30 14.86
C LEU A 385 -17.65 -28.51 14.46
N ASN A 386 -18.41 -27.42 14.34
CA ASN A 386 -19.72 -27.52 13.69
C ASN A 386 -19.54 -27.75 12.17
N HIS A 387 -20.63 -28.05 11.47
CA HIS A 387 -20.59 -28.40 10.05
C HIS A 387 -19.94 -27.31 9.18
N SER A 388 -20.31 -26.04 9.35
CA SER A 388 -19.75 -24.95 8.53
C SER A 388 -18.27 -24.70 8.81
N GLN A 389 -17.83 -24.83 10.07
CA GLN A 389 -16.42 -24.79 10.45
C GLN A 389 -15.64 -25.98 9.87
N TYR A 390 -16.18 -27.19 9.94
CA TYR A 390 -15.55 -28.39 9.38
C TYR A 390 -15.31 -28.26 7.88
N THR A 391 -16.35 -27.87 7.13
CA THR A 391 -16.26 -27.63 5.68
C THR A 391 -15.25 -26.53 5.35
N ALA A 392 -15.18 -25.48 6.17
CA ALA A 392 -14.17 -24.43 5.99
C ALA A 392 -12.73 -24.98 6.17
N VAL A 393 -12.48 -25.79 7.20
CA VAL A 393 -11.17 -26.42 7.43
C VAL A 393 -10.81 -27.37 6.29
N GLU A 394 -11.75 -28.20 5.84
CA GLU A 394 -11.55 -29.12 4.71
C GLU A 394 -11.10 -28.38 3.45
N ARG A 395 -11.75 -27.25 3.11
CA ARG A 395 -11.36 -26.41 1.97
C ARG A 395 -10.01 -25.71 2.19
N ILE A 396 -9.68 -25.30 3.41
CA ILE A 396 -8.37 -24.72 3.72
C ILE A 396 -7.25 -25.75 3.49
N ILE A 397 -7.41 -26.99 3.94
CA ILE A 397 -6.35 -28.00 3.82
C ILE A 397 -6.27 -28.63 2.43
N SER A 398 -7.37 -28.64 1.67
CA SER A 398 -7.47 -29.11 0.27
C SER A 398 -6.38 -28.55 -0.63
N GLN A 399 -5.79 -29.36 -1.51
CA GLN A 399 -4.83 -28.90 -2.53
C GLN A 399 -5.49 -28.62 -3.89
N ALA A 400 -6.83 -28.71 -3.97
CA ALA A 400 -7.55 -28.46 -5.21
C ALA A 400 -7.33 -27.02 -5.70
N ASN A 401 -7.15 -26.85 -7.01
CA ASN A 401 -6.95 -25.55 -7.64
C ASN A 401 -8.07 -24.54 -7.32
N ARG A 402 -9.31 -25.02 -7.14
CA ARG A 402 -10.46 -24.19 -6.74
C ARG A 402 -10.38 -23.63 -5.31
N ASP A 403 -9.50 -24.17 -4.47
CA ASP A 403 -9.35 -23.77 -3.07
C ASP A 403 -7.99 -23.09 -2.80
N ARG A 404 -7.22 -22.74 -3.85
CA ARG A 404 -5.96 -22.00 -3.72
C ARG A 404 -6.15 -20.52 -3.39
N VAL A 405 -7.29 -19.94 -3.77
CA VAL A 405 -7.74 -18.60 -3.37
C VAL A 405 -9.11 -18.79 -2.75
N LEU A 406 -9.15 -18.80 -1.42
CA LEU A 406 -10.34 -19.16 -0.66
C LEU A 406 -10.81 -17.99 0.21
N LEU A 407 -12.07 -17.61 0.09
CA LEU A 407 -12.72 -16.68 0.99
C LEU A 407 -13.53 -17.45 2.04
N ILE A 408 -13.40 -17.06 3.30
CA ILE A 408 -14.23 -17.54 4.42
C ILE A 408 -14.86 -16.32 5.07
N GLN A 409 -16.19 -16.24 4.99
CA GLN A 409 -16.96 -15.19 5.63
C GLN A 409 -17.52 -15.70 6.96
N GLY A 410 -17.27 -14.96 8.04
CA GLY A 410 -17.72 -15.34 9.38
C GLY A 410 -18.17 -14.16 10.24
N PRO A 411 -19.48 -14.05 10.55
CA PRO A 411 -20.02 -13.09 11.51
C PRO A 411 -19.34 -13.12 12.89
N PRO A 412 -19.55 -12.11 13.76
CA PRO A 412 -18.97 -12.10 15.09
C PRO A 412 -19.39 -13.34 15.89
N GLY A 413 -18.42 -14.08 16.43
CA GLY A 413 -18.70 -15.24 17.28
C GLY A 413 -18.94 -16.57 16.58
N THR A 414 -18.75 -16.66 15.26
CA THR A 414 -18.86 -17.94 14.51
C THR A 414 -17.61 -18.81 14.54
N GLY A 415 -16.58 -18.38 15.30
CA GLY A 415 -15.38 -19.18 15.51
C GLY A 415 -14.33 -19.09 14.39
N LYS A 416 -14.21 -17.94 13.69
CA LYS A 416 -13.15 -17.69 12.69
C LYS A 416 -11.75 -18.15 13.16
N THR A 417 -11.31 -17.71 14.35
CA THR A 417 -10.01 -18.11 14.91
C THR A 417 -9.95 -19.59 15.30
N THR A 418 -11.09 -20.23 15.59
CA THR A 418 -11.16 -21.70 15.77
C THR A 418 -10.91 -22.42 14.44
N VAL A 419 -11.47 -21.94 13.33
CA VAL A 419 -11.19 -22.47 11.98
C VAL A 419 -9.71 -22.34 11.64
N ILE A 420 -9.08 -21.20 11.95
CA ILE A 420 -7.62 -21.02 11.80
C ILE A 420 -6.86 -22.08 12.59
N ALA A 421 -7.13 -22.20 13.89
CA ALA A 421 -6.43 -23.13 14.77
C ALA A 421 -6.60 -24.59 14.34
N ALA A 422 -7.80 -24.99 13.92
CA ALA A 422 -8.07 -26.33 13.40
C ALA A 422 -7.35 -26.58 12.06
N SER A 423 -7.29 -25.58 11.19
CA SER A 423 -6.59 -25.69 9.92
C SER A 423 -5.08 -25.84 10.09
N VAL A 424 -4.49 -25.07 11.00
CA VAL A 424 -3.06 -25.19 11.34
C VAL A 424 -2.77 -26.58 11.91
N ASN A 425 -3.56 -27.04 12.89
CA ASN A 425 -3.40 -28.39 13.45
C ASN A 425 -3.51 -29.47 12.39
N SER A 426 -4.47 -29.35 11.47
CA SER A 426 -4.64 -30.29 10.36
C SER A 426 -3.42 -30.28 9.42
N MET A 427 -3.01 -29.11 8.93
CA MET A 427 -1.87 -29.00 7.98
C MET A 427 -0.54 -29.48 8.58
N ILE A 428 -0.30 -29.19 9.86
CA ILE A 428 1.00 -29.48 10.50
C ILE A 428 1.08 -30.93 10.99
N ASN A 429 -0.01 -31.49 11.53
CA ASN A 429 0.00 -32.83 12.11
C ASN A 429 -0.41 -33.94 11.13
N THR A 430 -1.21 -33.63 10.10
CA THR A 430 -1.70 -34.63 9.13
C THR A 430 -1.23 -34.36 7.70
N GLY A 431 -0.71 -33.17 7.42
CA GLY A 431 -0.18 -32.78 6.12
C GLY A 431 1.31 -33.12 5.92
N PRO A 432 1.86 -32.78 4.74
CA PRO A 432 3.25 -32.98 4.41
C PRO A 432 4.20 -32.33 5.42
N MET A 433 5.33 -32.97 5.72
CA MET A 433 6.32 -32.43 6.68
C MET A 433 6.93 -31.09 6.20
N GLU A 434 6.93 -30.85 4.89
CA GLU A 434 7.52 -29.66 4.28
C GLU A 434 6.55 -28.47 4.20
N ARG A 435 5.26 -28.71 4.49
CA ARG A 435 4.22 -27.68 4.37
C ARG A 435 4.42 -26.60 5.43
N THR A 436 4.49 -25.35 4.98
CA THR A 436 4.64 -24.17 5.84
C THR A 436 3.40 -23.28 5.80
N VAL A 437 3.14 -22.59 6.92
CA VAL A 437 1.94 -21.77 7.11
C VAL A 437 2.31 -20.40 7.67
N TRP A 438 1.80 -19.35 7.04
CA TRP A 438 1.91 -17.98 7.50
C TRP A 438 0.53 -17.48 7.89
N LEU A 439 0.37 -17.10 9.15
CA LEU A 439 -0.85 -16.53 9.70
C LEU A 439 -0.67 -15.02 9.80
N VAL A 440 -1.45 -14.29 9.03
CA VAL A 440 -1.23 -12.87 8.78
C VAL A 440 -2.49 -12.09 9.15
N ALA A 441 -2.33 -10.87 9.66
CA ALA A 441 -3.44 -9.94 9.82
C ALA A 441 -2.95 -8.50 9.65
N GLN A 442 -3.88 -7.54 9.54
CA GLN A 442 -3.52 -6.13 9.42
C GLN A 442 -2.90 -5.56 10.70
N SER A 443 -3.42 -5.95 11.87
CA SER A 443 -3.05 -5.37 13.17
C SER A 443 -2.32 -6.37 14.06
N ASN A 444 -1.38 -5.87 14.88
CA ASN A 444 -0.68 -6.68 15.87
C ASN A 444 -1.65 -7.36 16.87
N VAL A 445 -2.77 -6.70 17.19
CA VAL A 445 -3.80 -7.25 18.09
C VAL A 445 -4.47 -8.46 17.47
N ALA A 446 -4.83 -8.41 16.18
CA ALA A 446 -5.41 -9.56 15.49
C ALA A 446 -4.43 -10.74 15.44
N VAL A 447 -3.16 -10.49 15.11
CA VAL A 447 -2.11 -11.53 15.11
C VAL A 447 -1.92 -12.14 16.50
N LYS A 448 -1.90 -11.31 17.56
CA LYS A 448 -1.84 -11.78 18.95
C LYS A 448 -3.03 -12.67 19.30
N ASN A 449 -4.25 -12.31 18.90
CA ASN A 449 -5.43 -13.10 19.18
C ASN A 449 -5.36 -14.50 18.54
N ILE A 450 -4.75 -14.61 17.35
CA ILE A 450 -4.46 -15.91 16.72
C ILE A 450 -3.45 -16.69 17.57
N ALA A 451 -2.35 -16.06 17.98
CA ALA A 451 -1.31 -16.69 18.81
C ALA A 451 -1.88 -17.25 20.13
N GLU A 452 -2.65 -16.44 20.86
CA GLU A 452 -3.30 -16.86 22.11
C GLU A 452 -4.30 -18.00 21.87
N LYS A 453 -4.99 -18.00 20.73
CA LYS A 453 -5.90 -19.08 20.39
C LYS A 453 -5.14 -20.38 20.10
N LEU A 454 -4.02 -20.34 19.39
CA LEU A 454 -3.16 -21.49 19.14
C LEU A 454 -2.62 -22.07 20.45
N ASP A 455 -2.06 -21.22 21.32
CA ASP A 455 -1.56 -21.64 22.62
C ASP A 455 -2.67 -22.25 23.49
N LYS A 456 -3.85 -21.64 23.51
CA LYS A 456 -5.03 -22.16 24.24
C LYS A 456 -5.49 -23.53 23.75
N VAL A 457 -5.29 -23.86 22.47
CA VAL A 457 -5.61 -25.20 21.92
C VAL A 457 -4.42 -26.16 21.98
N GLY A 458 -3.35 -25.80 22.71
CA GLY A 458 -2.16 -26.64 22.89
C GLY A 458 -1.24 -26.69 21.68
N PHE A 459 -1.48 -25.88 20.64
CA PHE A 459 -0.57 -25.80 19.49
C PHE A 459 0.50 -24.74 19.77
N ARG A 460 1.71 -25.17 20.15
CA ARG A 460 2.84 -24.28 20.49
C ARG A 460 3.98 -24.25 19.47
N ASP A 461 3.87 -25.01 18.38
CA ASP A 461 4.90 -25.04 17.32
C ASP A 461 4.71 -23.92 16.30
N PHE A 462 4.80 -22.68 16.79
CA PHE A 462 4.76 -21.47 15.97
C PHE A 462 5.72 -20.41 16.49
N LYS A 463 6.10 -19.45 15.64
CA LYS A 463 6.83 -18.24 16.04
C LYS A 463 6.06 -16.99 15.61
N LEU A 464 6.10 -15.97 16.46
CA LEU A 464 5.39 -14.70 16.31
C LEU A 464 6.39 -13.57 16.08
N LEU A 465 6.40 -13.01 14.88
CA LEU A 465 7.29 -11.93 14.48
C LEU A 465 6.64 -10.56 14.74
N VAL A 466 7.30 -9.71 15.52
CA VAL A 466 6.77 -8.39 15.90
C VAL A 466 7.82 -7.31 15.75
N SER A 467 7.41 -6.13 15.27
CA SER A 467 8.31 -4.99 15.13
C SER A 467 8.80 -4.50 16.49
N LYS A 468 10.11 -4.21 16.59
CA LYS A 468 10.70 -3.53 17.76
C LYS A 468 9.94 -2.25 18.07
N ASP A 469 9.61 -1.46 17.04
CA ASP A 469 8.97 -0.16 17.21
C ASP A 469 7.60 -0.27 17.85
N PHE A 470 6.87 -1.36 17.58
CA PHE A 470 5.57 -1.62 18.19
C PHE A 470 5.70 -2.18 19.61
N HIS A 471 6.69 -3.05 19.85
CA HIS A 471 6.81 -3.78 21.11
C HIS A 471 7.55 -3.00 22.19
N TYR A 472 8.82 -2.69 21.95
CA TYR A 472 9.77 -2.24 22.98
C TYR A 472 9.31 -0.93 23.63
N ASP A 473 9.22 -0.93 24.97
CA ASP A 473 8.76 0.20 25.79
C ASP A 473 7.32 0.67 25.48
N TRP A 474 6.54 -0.08 24.69
CA TRP A 474 5.16 0.29 24.33
C TRP A 474 4.14 -0.76 24.74
N HIS A 475 4.31 -1.98 24.23
CA HIS A 475 3.29 -3.03 24.31
C HIS A 475 3.85 -4.36 24.82
N GLU A 476 4.94 -4.33 25.59
CA GLU A 476 5.62 -5.54 26.09
C GLU A 476 4.68 -6.43 26.91
N HIS A 477 3.87 -5.81 27.77
CA HIS A 477 2.83 -6.46 28.58
C HIS A 477 1.81 -7.27 27.76
N LEU A 478 1.62 -6.97 26.47
CA LEU A 478 0.72 -7.73 25.61
C LEU A 478 1.29 -9.11 25.25
N TYR A 479 2.60 -9.34 25.41
CA TYR A 479 3.28 -10.53 24.92
C TYR A 479 3.90 -11.40 26.02
N GLU A 480 3.77 -11.04 27.30
CA GLU A 480 4.31 -11.80 28.45
C GLU A 480 3.94 -13.30 28.41
N ARG A 481 2.71 -13.64 28.01
CA ARG A 481 2.25 -15.04 27.88
C ARG A 481 2.79 -15.77 26.65
N LEU A 482 3.34 -15.03 25.69
CA LEU A 482 3.78 -15.51 24.39
C LEU A 482 5.31 -15.44 24.23
N GLU A 483 6.07 -15.10 25.27
CA GLU A 483 7.53 -14.93 25.22
C GLU A 483 8.25 -16.15 24.60
N HIS A 484 7.78 -17.35 24.91
CA HIS A 484 8.33 -18.62 24.39
C HIS A 484 8.27 -18.77 22.85
N CYS A 485 7.40 -18.00 22.17
CA CYS A 485 7.21 -18.04 20.73
C CYS A 485 7.50 -16.70 20.04
N PHE A 486 7.89 -15.67 20.80
CA PHE A 486 7.99 -14.29 20.32
C PHE A 486 9.39 -13.97 19.78
N ILE A 487 9.45 -13.35 18.59
CA ILE A 487 10.70 -12.87 17.98
C ILE A 487 10.53 -11.41 17.57
N ARG A 488 11.34 -10.53 18.16
CA ARG A 488 11.35 -9.10 17.85
C ARG A 488 12.24 -8.78 16.65
N SER A 489 11.85 -7.80 15.85
CA SER A 489 12.51 -7.49 14.56
C SER A 489 13.97 -7.01 14.67
N ASP A 490 14.44 -6.61 15.84
CA ASP A 490 15.84 -6.26 16.10
C ASP A 490 16.75 -7.48 16.30
N TYR A 491 16.20 -8.67 16.50
CA TYR A 491 16.94 -9.93 16.43
C TYR A 491 17.15 -10.44 14.99
N PHE A 492 16.57 -9.75 13.99
CA PHE A 492 16.78 -10.07 12.58
C PHE A 492 18.16 -9.58 12.15
N GLY A 493 18.81 -10.23 11.19
CA GLY A 493 20.15 -9.85 10.71
C GLY A 493 21.30 -10.63 11.33
N GLY A 494 21.01 -11.68 12.10
CA GLY A 494 22.03 -12.62 12.61
C GLY A 494 22.50 -13.66 11.57
N GLY A 495 21.91 -13.64 10.36
CA GLY A 495 22.18 -14.60 9.29
C GLY A 495 21.42 -15.92 9.42
N PRO A 496 21.56 -16.82 8.43
CA PRO A 496 20.72 -18.03 8.32
C PRO A 496 20.81 -18.98 9.52
N VAL A 497 21.99 -19.07 10.15
CA VAL A 497 22.24 -19.93 11.32
C VAL A 497 21.53 -19.39 12.55
N ALA A 498 21.60 -18.07 12.79
CA ALA A 498 20.93 -17.45 13.92
C ALA A 498 19.41 -17.59 13.79
N VAL A 499 18.86 -17.35 12.59
CA VAL A 499 17.42 -17.52 12.34
C VAL A 499 16.99 -18.98 12.48
N SER A 500 17.77 -19.94 11.98
CA SER A 500 17.48 -21.36 12.17
C SER A 500 17.36 -21.72 13.65
N ARG A 501 18.24 -21.20 14.52
CA ARG A 501 18.15 -21.38 15.98
C ARG A 501 16.89 -20.76 16.57
N LEU A 502 16.53 -19.54 16.14
CA LEU A 502 15.30 -18.88 16.60
C LEU A 502 14.02 -19.64 16.21
N LEU A 503 14.08 -20.42 15.13
CA LEU A 503 12.99 -21.24 14.62
C LEU A 503 12.89 -22.62 15.29
N ILE A 504 13.84 -23.00 16.14
CA ILE A 504 13.71 -24.23 16.93
C ILE A 504 12.67 -23.99 18.03
N ASN A 505 11.75 -24.94 18.19
CA ASN A 505 10.84 -24.97 19.29
C ASN A 505 11.52 -25.58 20.52
N GLU A 506 11.66 -24.80 21.59
CA GLU A 506 12.39 -25.21 22.80
C GLU A 506 11.77 -26.42 23.51
N HIS A 507 10.48 -26.69 23.30
CA HIS A 507 9.77 -27.78 23.98
C HIS A 507 9.76 -29.07 23.17
N THR A 508 9.78 -28.98 21.83
CA THR A 508 9.68 -30.15 20.95
C THR A 508 10.97 -30.48 20.21
N ASP A 509 11.97 -29.60 20.27
CA ASP A 509 13.22 -29.64 19.48
C ASP A 509 12.98 -29.75 17.95
N LYS A 510 11.78 -29.36 17.51
CA LYS A 510 11.41 -29.36 16.09
C LYS A 510 11.61 -27.97 15.50
N HIS A 511 11.96 -27.96 14.22
CA HIS A 511 11.98 -26.73 13.44
C HIS A 511 10.55 -26.26 13.15
N THR A 512 10.23 -25.05 13.56
CA THR A 512 8.90 -24.45 13.37
C THR A 512 8.59 -24.23 11.90
N ARG A 513 7.33 -24.52 11.53
CA ARG A 513 6.78 -24.35 10.17
C ARG A 513 5.64 -23.33 10.10
N VAL A 514 5.26 -22.76 11.24
CA VAL A 514 4.15 -21.80 11.37
C VAL A 514 4.67 -20.46 11.85
N ILE A 515 4.49 -19.42 11.04
CA ILE A 515 4.87 -18.05 11.39
C ILE A 515 3.64 -17.16 11.48
N LEU A 516 3.57 -16.34 12.52
CA LEU A 516 2.55 -15.32 12.73
C LEU A 516 3.19 -13.94 12.58
N CYS A 517 2.60 -13.05 11.78
CA CYS A 517 3.07 -11.67 11.66
C CYS A 517 1.99 -10.72 11.11
N THR A 518 2.23 -9.41 11.17
CA THR A 518 1.39 -8.46 10.43
C THR A 518 1.66 -8.52 8.94
N LEU A 519 0.71 -8.09 8.10
CA LEU A 519 0.92 -8.01 6.64
C LEU A 519 2.13 -7.12 6.30
N SER A 520 2.26 -5.98 6.99
CA SER A 520 3.41 -5.07 6.83
C SER A 520 4.77 -5.69 7.18
N MET A 521 4.82 -6.71 8.06
CA MET A 521 6.07 -7.39 8.41
C MET A 521 6.64 -8.20 7.23
N LEU A 522 5.79 -8.65 6.29
CA LEU A 522 6.22 -9.34 5.08
C LEU A 522 6.96 -8.44 4.09
N SER A 523 6.87 -7.12 4.26
CA SER A 523 7.69 -6.12 3.57
C SER A 523 8.93 -5.70 4.36
N ASN A 524 9.21 -6.32 5.51
CA ASN A 524 10.48 -6.07 6.20
C ASN A 524 11.65 -6.52 5.30
N PRO A 525 12.70 -5.70 5.12
CA PRO A 525 13.84 -6.07 4.28
C PRO A 525 14.53 -7.38 4.71
N ARG A 526 14.51 -7.70 6.02
CA ARG A 526 15.16 -8.89 6.59
C ARG A 526 14.23 -10.10 6.72
N ILE A 527 12.97 -10.01 6.29
CA ILE A 527 12.05 -11.16 6.39
C ILE A 527 12.54 -12.37 5.57
N GLU A 528 13.36 -12.13 4.55
CA GLU A 528 13.90 -13.18 3.69
C GLU A 528 14.73 -14.21 4.46
N GLU A 529 15.36 -13.80 5.57
CA GLU A 529 16.10 -14.71 6.45
C GLU A 529 15.18 -15.79 7.04
N PHE A 530 13.91 -15.45 7.31
CA PHE A 530 12.90 -16.38 7.78
C PHE A 530 12.27 -17.15 6.61
N THR A 531 11.92 -16.47 5.52
CA THR A 531 11.21 -17.12 4.40
C THR A 531 12.09 -18.10 3.61
N ARG A 532 13.42 -18.03 3.73
CA ARG A 532 14.31 -19.08 3.19
C ARG A 532 14.22 -20.39 3.99
N GLN A 533 13.96 -20.31 5.30
CA GLN A 533 13.83 -21.48 6.18
C GLN A 533 12.37 -21.95 6.30
N VAL A 534 11.43 -21.02 6.26
CA VAL A 534 9.98 -21.26 6.29
C VAL A 534 9.34 -20.56 5.08
N PRO A 535 9.43 -21.14 3.87
CA PRO A 535 8.88 -20.55 2.65
C PRO A 535 7.42 -20.11 2.82
N VAL A 536 7.01 -19.05 2.13
CA VAL A 536 5.62 -18.57 2.19
C VAL A 536 4.78 -19.42 1.24
N GLN A 537 4.30 -20.59 1.68
CA GLN A 537 3.51 -21.53 0.87
C GLN A 537 2.01 -21.35 1.06
N THR A 538 1.52 -21.47 2.29
CA THR A 538 0.12 -21.22 2.64
C THR A 538 0.01 -19.96 3.49
N VAL A 539 -0.74 -18.96 3.04
CA VAL A 539 -1.03 -17.76 3.83
C VAL A 539 -2.49 -17.71 4.22
N ILE A 540 -2.76 -17.53 5.51
CA ILE A 540 -4.11 -17.33 6.05
C ILE A 540 -4.18 -15.92 6.64
N PHE A 541 -5.02 -15.08 6.04
CA PHE A 541 -5.29 -13.72 6.49
C PHE A 541 -6.50 -13.72 7.42
N ASP A 542 -6.32 -13.35 8.68
CA ASP A 542 -7.44 -13.04 9.59
C ASP A 542 -7.80 -11.55 9.49
N GLU A 543 -9.07 -11.24 9.78
CA GLU A 543 -9.63 -9.90 9.61
C GLU A 543 -9.37 -9.30 8.21
N ALA A 544 -9.39 -10.16 7.18
CA ALA A 544 -9.02 -9.79 5.81
C ALA A 544 -9.98 -8.77 5.15
N SER A 545 -11.16 -8.54 5.73
CA SER A 545 -12.07 -7.46 5.34
C SER A 545 -11.56 -6.07 5.72
N GLN A 546 -10.56 -5.98 6.62
CA GLN A 546 -9.93 -4.73 7.05
C GLN A 546 -8.68 -4.37 6.23
N ILE A 547 -8.36 -5.16 5.19
CA ILE A 547 -7.16 -4.98 4.36
C ILE A 547 -7.61 -4.49 2.98
N GLU A 548 -7.03 -3.38 2.53
CA GLU A 548 -7.20 -2.88 1.16
C GLU A 548 -6.59 -3.89 0.18
N VAL A 549 -7.30 -4.21 -0.90
CA VAL A 549 -6.90 -5.31 -1.79
C VAL A 549 -5.50 -5.13 -2.41
N GLY A 550 -5.11 -3.89 -2.72
CA GLY A 550 -3.78 -3.53 -3.22
C GLY A 550 -2.63 -3.80 -2.24
N ASP A 551 -2.88 -3.88 -0.93
CA ASP A 551 -1.86 -4.21 0.07
C ASP A 551 -1.36 -5.67 -0.03
N TYR A 552 -2.06 -6.54 -0.77
CA TYR A 552 -1.57 -7.90 -1.06
C TYR A 552 -0.52 -7.93 -2.18
N LEU A 553 -0.40 -6.87 -3.00
CA LEU A 553 0.45 -6.86 -4.19
C LEU A 553 1.95 -7.11 -3.88
N PRO A 554 2.57 -6.49 -2.84
CA PRO A 554 3.96 -6.77 -2.48
C PRO A 554 4.21 -8.25 -2.15
N LEU A 555 3.31 -8.88 -1.39
CA LEU A 555 3.40 -10.29 -0.99
C LEU A 555 3.35 -11.19 -2.23
N LEU A 556 2.42 -10.93 -3.14
CA LEU A 556 2.27 -11.73 -4.37
C LEU A 556 3.50 -11.68 -5.25
N HIS A 557 4.10 -10.50 -5.43
CA HIS A 557 5.33 -10.36 -6.20
C HIS A 557 6.52 -11.02 -5.50
N ARG A 558 6.70 -10.74 -4.20
CA ARG A 558 7.87 -11.20 -3.44
C ARG A 558 7.92 -12.71 -3.29
N PHE A 559 6.78 -13.36 -3.12
CA PHE A 559 6.68 -14.80 -2.84
C PHE A 559 6.07 -15.61 -4.00
N GLN A 560 6.06 -15.06 -5.21
CA GLN A 560 5.47 -15.68 -6.41
C GLN A 560 5.92 -17.13 -6.65
N HIS A 561 7.14 -17.50 -6.25
CA HIS A 561 7.71 -18.83 -6.49
C HIS A 561 7.40 -19.84 -5.38
N SER A 562 7.12 -19.39 -4.15
CA SER A 562 6.81 -20.27 -3.02
C SER A 562 5.32 -20.37 -2.73
N LEU A 563 4.54 -19.35 -3.10
CA LEU A 563 3.13 -19.25 -2.75
C LEU A 563 2.29 -20.31 -3.46
N GLN A 564 1.54 -21.08 -2.68
CA GLN A 564 0.72 -22.20 -3.14
C GLN A 564 -0.76 -22.04 -2.76
N LYS A 565 -1.06 -21.29 -1.70
CA LYS A 565 -2.44 -21.03 -1.25
C LYS A 565 -2.57 -19.72 -0.47
N MET A 566 -3.68 -19.01 -0.70
CA MET A 566 -4.16 -17.85 0.06
C MET A 566 -5.57 -18.10 0.58
N VAL A 567 -5.78 -17.88 1.87
CA VAL A 567 -7.07 -17.96 2.54
C VAL A 567 -7.37 -16.63 3.19
N PHE A 568 -8.53 -16.05 2.90
CA PHE A 568 -8.98 -14.78 3.46
C PHE A 568 -10.16 -15.02 4.39
N ILE A 569 -9.98 -14.73 5.67
CA ILE A 569 -10.96 -14.94 6.72
C ILE A 569 -11.38 -13.57 7.25
N GLY A 570 -12.67 -13.27 7.24
CA GLY A 570 -13.16 -11.92 7.57
C GLY A 570 -14.67 -11.79 7.45
N ASP A 571 -15.15 -10.54 7.49
CA ASP A 571 -16.57 -10.22 7.34
C ASP A 571 -16.76 -8.79 6.84
N ASP A 572 -17.24 -8.62 5.61
CA ASP A 572 -17.52 -7.31 4.98
C ASP A 572 -18.65 -6.53 5.64
N LYS A 573 -19.28 -7.11 6.66
CA LYS A 573 -20.29 -6.43 7.49
C LYS A 573 -19.73 -5.88 8.80
N GLN A 574 -18.46 -6.13 9.10
CA GLN A 574 -17.76 -5.58 10.26
C GLN A 574 -16.94 -4.35 9.85
N LEU A 575 -15.70 -4.25 10.32
CA LEU A 575 -14.82 -3.15 9.99
C LEU A 575 -14.32 -3.29 8.54
N ALA A 576 -14.42 -2.17 7.84
CA ALA A 576 -13.90 -1.90 6.52
C ALA A 576 -12.37 -1.70 6.54
N PRO A 577 -11.70 -1.69 5.37
CA PRO A 577 -10.33 -1.26 5.27
C PRO A 577 -10.11 0.14 5.83
N PHE A 578 -8.94 0.34 6.44
CA PHE A 578 -8.55 1.65 6.94
C PHE A 578 -8.62 2.71 5.83
N GLY A 579 -9.21 3.87 6.14
CA GLY A 579 -9.43 4.96 5.18
C GLY A 579 -10.72 4.83 4.35
N GLN A 580 -11.54 3.79 4.52
CA GLN A 580 -12.79 3.66 3.76
C GLN A 580 -13.81 4.76 4.08
N ASP A 581 -13.85 5.24 5.34
CA ASP A 581 -14.75 6.33 5.73
C ASP A 581 -14.42 7.63 4.97
N ASP A 582 -13.14 7.86 4.66
CA ASP A 582 -12.67 8.98 3.84
C ASP A 582 -12.73 8.68 2.33
N ILE A 583 -12.52 7.41 1.97
CA ILE A 583 -12.41 6.91 0.60
C ILE A 583 -13.45 5.81 0.41
N GLY A 584 -14.71 6.19 0.16
CA GLY A 584 -15.84 5.26 0.02
C GLY A 584 -15.72 4.21 -1.12
N GLN A 585 -14.62 4.22 -1.89
CA GLN A 585 -14.31 3.28 -2.96
C GLN A 585 -13.17 2.29 -2.63
N LEU A 586 -12.58 2.34 -1.43
CA LEU A 586 -11.65 1.30 -1.00
C LEU A 586 -12.39 -0.03 -0.88
N ARG A 587 -11.70 -1.10 -1.28
CA ARG A 587 -12.26 -2.45 -1.29
C ARG A 587 -11.27 -3.41 -0.69
N SER A 588 -11.77 -4.33 0.13
CA SER A 588 -11.09 -5.56 0.45
C SER A 588 -11.36 -6.61 -0.63
N VAL A 589 -10.88 -7.83 -0.41
CA VAL A 589 -11.20 -8.99 -1.25
C VAL A 589 -12.68 -9.41 -1.18
N PHE A 590 -13.42 -9.03 -0.14
CA PHE A 590 -14.82 -9.42 0.05
C PHE A 590 -15.81 -8.65 -0.85
N GLU A 591 -15.39 -7.51 -1.39
CA GLU A 591 -16.19 -6.72 -2.33
C GLU A 591 -16.10 -7.22 -3.77
N PHE A 592 -15.23 -8.21 -4.07
CA PHE A 592 -15.08 -8.78 -5.41
C PHE A 592 -16.15 -9.86 -5.67
N PRO A 593 -17.08 -9.67 -6.64
CA PRO A 593 -18.23 -10.56 -6.80
C PRO A 593 -17.86 -12.02 -7.11
N HIS A 594 -16.81 -12.25 -7.91
CA HIS A 594 -16.39 -13.60 -8.28
C HIS A 594 -15.75 -14.37 -7.12
N LEU A 595 -15.08 -13.68 -6.19
CA LEU A 595 -14.55 -14.28 -4.96
C LEU A 595 -15.68 -14.55 -3.97
N ARG A 596 -16.58 -13.59 -3.79
CA ARG A 596 -17.72 -13.71 -2.87
C ARG A 596 -18.64 -14.88 -3.24
N LYS A 597 -18.90 -15.11 -4.52
CA LYS A 597 -19.71 -16.26 -5.00
C LYS A 597 -19.14 -17.62 -4.59
N ARG A 598 -17.84 -17.72 -4.34
CA ARG A 598 -17.13 -18.95 -3.95
C ARG A 598 -16.79 -19.02 -2.46
N ALA A 599 -17.20 -18.01 -1.69
CA ALA A 599 -16.89 -17.90 -0.28
C ALA A 599 -17.55 -19.04 0.52
N GLN A 600 -16.83 -19.56 1.51
CA GLN A 600 -17.40 -20.43 2.53
C GLN A 600 -17.99 -19.57 3.64
N PHE A 601 -19.26 -19.76 3.95
CA PHE A 601 -19.92 -19.05 5.05
C PHE A 601 -19.84 -19.87 6.35
N LEU A 602 -19.54 -19.21 7.47
CA LEU A 602 -19.67 -19.76 8.81
C LEU A 602 -21.01 -19.30 9.40
N ASP A 603 -21.92 -20.24 9.61
CA ASP A 603 -23.35 -19.97 9.88
C ASP A 603 -23.77 -20.06 11.35
N THR A 604 -22.91 -20.60 12.22
CA THR A 604 -23.29 -20.93 13.61
C THR A 604 -22.55 -20.03 14.60
N GLN A 605 -23.27 -19.19 15.34
CA GLN A 605 -22.71 -18.28 16.36
C GLN A 605 -22.67 -18.92 17.75
N CYS A 606 -21.52 -18.89 18.42
CA CYS A 606 -21.30 -19.54 19.73
C CYS A 606 -20.96 -18.57 20.89
N LYS A 607 -20.97 -17.24 20.67
CA LYS A 607 -20.51 -16.25 21.68
C LYS A 607 -21.60 -15.44 22.39
N LEU A 608 -22.82 -15.33 21.87
CA LEU A 608 -23.82 -14.43 22.45
C LEU A 608 -24.79 -15.17 23.39
N ALA A 609 -24.98 -14.64 24.60
CA ALA A 609 -26.13 -15.02 25.43
C ALA A 609 -27.42 -14.72 24.67
N SER A 610 -28.38 -15.65 24.72
CA SER A 610 -29.64 -15.64 23.95
C SER A 610 -30.45 -14.34 24.05
N ARG A 611 -30.22 -13.50 25.07
CA ARG A 611 -30.94 -12.24 25.32
C ARG A 611 -30.39 -11.00 24.61
N LEU A 612 -29.10 -10.95 24.25
CA LEU A 612 -28.49 -9.80 23.53
C LEU A 612 -28.59 -9.92 22.01
N HIS A 613 -28.90 -11.12 21.54
CA HIS A 613 -28.94 -11.47 20.12
C HIS A 613 -30.01 -10.70 19.33
N PRO A 614 -31.27 -10.58 19.80
CA PRO A 614 -32.30 -9.85 19.07
C PRO A 614 -31.99 -8.35 18.91
N LEU A 615 -31.29 -7.77 19.89
CA LEU A 615 -30.99 -6.34 19.94
C LEU A 615 -29.92 -5.94 18.91
N ILE A 616 -28.86 -6.74 18.76
CA ILE A 616 -27.81 -6.50 17.76
C ILE A 616 -28.33 -6.74 16.35
N VAL A 617 -29.14 -7.79 16.14
CA VAL A 617 -29.79 -8.05 14.85
C VAL A 617 -30.69 -6.89 14.45
N SER A 618 -31.46 -6.34 15.38
CA SER A 618 -32.31 -5.16 15.16
C SER A 618 -31.51 -3.90 14.79
N ILE A 619 -30.41 -3.62 15.51
CA ILE A 619 -29.54 -2.45 15.25
C ILE A 619 -28.80 -2.57 13.90
N LEU A 620 -28.33 -3.76 13.52
CA LEU A 620 -27.66 -3.98 12.24
C LEU A 620 -28.64 -3.96 11.06
N SER A 621 -29.88 -4.39 11.27
CA SER A 621 -30.94 -4.41 10.26
C SER A 621 -31.60 -3.05 10.01
N SER A 622 -31.42 -2.06 10.90
CA SER A 622 -32.04 -0.72 10.82
C SER A 622 -31.17 0.33 10.12
N ARG A 623 -29.98 -0.03 9.60
CA ARG A 623 -29.16 0.88 8.79
C ARG A 623 -29.74 1.05 7.38
N PRO A 624 -29.72 2.25 6.76
CA PRO A 624 -30.40 2.52 5.48
C PRO A 624 -29.88 1.75 4.23
N HIS A 625 -28.86 0.91 4.39
CA HIS A 625 -28.30 0.05 3.34
C HIS A 625 -28.35 -1.46 3.69
N ALA A 626 -29.10 -1.84 4.72
CA ALA A 626 -29.32 -3.23 5.07
C ALA A 626 -30.26 -3.91 4.06
N ASN A 627 -29.69 -4.58 3.06
CA ASN A 627 -30.45 -5.48 2.18
C ASN A 627 -31.13 -6.58 3.04
N ARG A 628 -32.29 -7.08 2.59
CA ARG A 628 -33.14 -8.13 3.21
C ARG A 628 -32.44 -9.47 3.56
N HIS A 629 -31.12 -9.57 3.43
CA HIS A 629 -30.34 -10.77 3.73
C HIS A 629 -30.05 -10.99 5.22
N TRP A 630 -30.21 -9.99 6.11
CA TRP A 630 -29.92 -10.17 7.54
C TRP A 630 -30.81 -11.19 8.26
N GLN A 631 -32.04 -11.43 7.77
CA GLN A 631 -32.92 -12.50 8.28
C GLN A 631 -32.38 -13.92 8.01
N LEU A 632 -31.44 -14.08 7.06
CA LEU A 632 -30.80 -15.38 6.74
C LEU A 632 -29.53 -15.64 7.57
N TYR A 633 -29.03 -14.67 8.35
CA TYR A 633 -27.75 -14.78 9.07
C TYR A 633 -27.81 -15.57 10.38
N PHE A 634 -29.00 -15.92 10.89
CA PHE A 634 -29.13 -16.44 12.25
C PHE A 634 -30.23 -17.51 12.40
N PRO A 635 -29.94 -18.80 12.13
CA PRO A 635 -30.68 -19.89 12.74
C PRO A 635 -30.30 -19.96 14.23
N ALA A 636 -31.30 -19.99 15.12
CA ALA A 636 -31.11 -20.02 16.55
C ALA A 636 -30.30 -21.25 17.00
N CYS A 637 -29.26 -21.03 17.82
CA CYS A 637 -28.59 -22.08 18.58
C CYS A 637 -29.52 -22.55 19.70
N ILE A 638 -30.39 -23.54 19.42
CA ILE A 638 -31.17 -24.24 20.44
C ILE A 638 -31.05 -25.74 20.15
N GLN A 639 -29.95 -26.39 20.55
CA GLN A 639 -30.02 -27.84 20.82
C GLN A 639 -28.85 -28.51 21.56
N SER A 640 -27.70 -27.90 21.82
CA SER A 640 -26.57 -28.65 22.42
C SER A 640 -26.28 -28.39 23.91
N GLN A 641 -27.06 -27.57 24.61
CA GLN A 641 -26.87 -27.36 26.07
C GLN A 641 -27.95 -27.99 26.96
N VAL A 642 -28.95 -28.66 26.37
CA VAL A 642 -30.02 -29.32 27.14
C VAL A 642 -29.73 -30.80 27.39
N ASP A 643 -28.97 -31.48 26.53
CA ASP A 643 -28.75 -32.94 26.67
C ASP A 643 -27.65 -33.35 27.66
N ASP A 644 -26.71 -32.47 28.02
CA ASP A 644 -25.67 -32.79 29.01
C ASP A 644 -26.11 -32.60 30.47
N ARG A 645 -27.27 -31.96 30.72
CA ARG A 645 -27.86 -31.84 32.07
C ARG A 645 -28.80 -32.98 32.44
N ALA A 646 -29.12 -33.88 31.51
CA ALA A 646 -30.05 -34.99 31.75
C ALA A 646 -29.37 -36.33 32.09
N ARG A 647 -28.02 -36.39 32.18
CA ARG A 647 -27.29 -37.63 32.55
C ARG A 647 -26.67 -37.63 33.94
N HIS A 648 -26.89 -36.59 34.74
CA HIS A 648 -26.52 -36.54 36.15
C HIS A 648 -27.72 -36.07 36.98
N HIS A 649 -28.71 -36.95 37.12
CA HIS A 649 -29.65 -36.97 38.23
C HIS A 649 -29.98 -38.41 38.60
#